data_AF-A0A2S0U7D1-F1
#
_entry.id   AF-A0A2S0U7D1-F1
#
_cell.length_a   1.000
_cell.length_b   1.000
_cell.length_c   1.000
_cell.angle_alpha   90.00
_cell.angle_beta   90.00
_cell.angle_gamma   90.00
#
_symmetry.space_group_name_H-M   'P 1'
#
loop_
_entity.id
_entity.type
_entity.pdbx_description
1 polymer ?
#
loop_
_entity_poly.entity_id
_entity_poly.type
_entity_poly.pdbx_seq_one_letter_code
_entity_poly.pdbx_strand_id
1 'polypeptide(L)'
;MFMIEKYMRGGWPRLKLRIKVKHLAAVLLGMIVLAGCFIWAAPRMELALAEKQASQHLDAGKAKLREVIDQSAGTQKYWQHIQEYMIPEFELFGQSLYDVMIGASTEWNGEANGQQPFSLVEASPYLKRYVEAGPLDKYYIRAAEALYYADAQSGQGSQTLQALDTALTRVQKRKLSDLEAGVQLLRARWYMDHRQPELAEPILQVLKADGLPQDLGWYAKGRWTRLQEELTRHVRSQLAGTVEGTVKRSDGTPLTGASVYLRLQQDMNHSLRDEEPYKAMTDDEGRYRFEGVAPGSYQLFLGLTYSQIDGWVWPDKGEKWIEIKGKEHVEQTIVLQRLMELKSPANEQVITGDHVKFEWEPVEGAAYYKLLTGMKVDSGWIAASFLTHIQDHQISVSLEDLYDQTTGIAYSNEDNLPDPVTMLGFANSEGEFLWNVEAYDSRDQLITRSNGYRLNESTMGNLPLFQLKARTLTPADQLVKQKKYPEALQAYLQVLKTQPKDLHSLRMVVRILEANQDQDKTARDRALPYMKRLAAVKPSTSNLWRLVSYYYDQENWKEFNNYYAKMREVAGSSPDSYDLSIYATALMKQGKLKEAEVQFKKALDMDIDHRFIGAYLALLLADGRGFAKALEAAEHYTDHDMSIDKMADWPSYIRSMQSEAEASPSSAAYEAQLQEKLAWYMHGEEDQLQNWLKRADQPALSIFIKALLKVR
;
A
#
# COMPACT_ATOMS: atom_id res chain seq x y z
N MET A 1 -78.20 -1.83 5.91
CA MET A 1 -78.10 -3.13 6.59
C MET A 1 -78.20 -4.19 5.50
N PHE A 2 -77.09 -4.82 5.13
CA PHE A 2 -77.09 -5.87 4.10
C PHE A 2 -76.67 -7.19 4.75
N MET A 3 -77.46 -8.25 4.51
CA MET A 3 -77.12 -9.63 4.88
C MET A 3 -76.78 -10.40 3.60
N ILE A 4 -75.57 -10.98 3.54
CA ILE A 4 -75.20 -11.99 2.54
C ILE A 4 -75.21 -13.34 3.26
N GLU A 5 -76.06 -14.26 2.81
CA GLU A 5 -76.15 -15.62 3.33
C GLU A 5 -75.86 -16.61 2.19
N LYS A 6 -74.74 -17.33 2.24
CA LYS A 6 -74.55 -18.55 1.46
C LYS A 6 -73.84 -19.60 2.32
N TYR A 7 -74.45 -20.79 2.36
CA TYR A 7 -74.11 -21.94 3.19
C TYR A 7 -72.91 -22.73 2.65
N MET A 8 -71.95 -23.08 3.52
CA MET A 8 -71.09 -24.27 3.45
C MET A 8 -70.89 -24.81 4.87
N ARG A 9 -71.02 -26.14 5.05
CA ARG A 9 -71.01 -26.86 6.33
C ARG A 9 -69.57 -27.25 6.72
N GLY A 10 -69.13 -26.89 7.93
CA GLY A 10 -67.85 -27.32 8.52
C GLY A 10 -67.50 -26.52 9.77
N GLY A 11 -67.78 -27.08 10.95
CA GLY A 11 -67.75 -26.48 12.30
C GLY A 11 -66.61 -25.53 12.68
N TRP A 12 -66.90 -24.23 12.75
CA TRP A 12 -66.27 -23.22 13.62
C TRP A 12 -67.41 -22.32 14.17
N PRO A 13 -67.28 -21.73 15.39
CA PRO A 13 -68.31 -20.85 15.94
C PRO A 13 -68.48 -19.60 15.04
N ARG A 14 -69.71 -19.40 14.54
CA ARG A 14 -70.05 -18.25 13.69
C ARG A 14 -69.97 -16.95 14.51
N LEU A 15 -68.88 -16.20 14.38
CA LEU A 15 -68.76 -14.85 14.91
C LEU A 15 -69.71 -13.92 14.12
N LYS A 16 -70.88 -13.59 14.70
CA LYS A 16 -71.78 -12.56 14.15
C LYS A 16 -71.24 -11.16 14.47
N LEU A 17 -70.29 -10.68 13.68
CA LEU A 17 -69.75 -9.32 13.79
C LEU A 17 -70.78 -8.30 13.26
N ARG A 18 -71.43 -7.57 14.18
CA ARG A 18 -72.27 -6.41 13.84
C ARG A 18 -71.40 -5.15 13.76
N ILE A 19 -70.85 -4.87 12.58
CA ILE A 19 -70.05 -3.65 12.34
C ILE A 19 -70.99 -2.50 11.98
N LYS A 20 -70.93 -1.38 12.74
CA LYS A 20 -71.65 -0.15 12.37
C LYS A 20 -71.04 0.42 11.09
N VAL A 21 -71.85 0.91 10.14
CA VAL A 21 -71.41 1.43 8.84
C VAL A 21 -70.26 2.45 8.96
N LYS A 22 -70.27 3.29 10.00
CA LYS A 22 -69.18 4.25 10.30
C LYS A 22 -67.81 3.59 10.56
N HIS A 23 -67.77 2.39 11.14
CA HIS A 23 -66.53 1.66 11.38
C HIS A 23 -66.07 0.92 10.13
N LEU A 24 -67.00 0.42 9.30
CA LEU A 24 -66.65 -0.14 7.99
C LEU A 24 -66.06 0.93 7.06
N ALA A 25 -66.65 2.13 7.05
CA ALA A 25 -66.13 3.28 6.31
C ALA A 25 -64.76 3.72 6.82
N ALA A 26 -64.54 3.74 8.15
CA ALA A 26 -63.24 4.08 8.74
C ALA A 26 -62.15 3.04 8.41
N VAL A 27 -62.49 1.75 8.38
CA VAL A 27 -61.55 0.69 7.98
C VAL A 27 -61.21 0.77 6.48
N LEU A 28 -62.20 1.03 5.62
CA LEU A 28 -61.97 1.27 4.18
C LEU A 28 -61.12 2.52 3.95
N LEU A 29 -61.40 3.62 4.64
CA LEU A 29 -60.59 4.83 4.58
C LEU A 29 -59.16 4.57 5.09
N GLY A 30 -59.01 3.81 6.18
CA GLY A 30 -57.71 3.39 6.71
C GLY A 30 -56.93 2.53 5.71
N MET A 31 -57.59 1.60 5.01
CA MET A 31 -56.97 0.80 3.95
C MET A 31 -56.59 1.64 2.72
N ILE A 32 -57.39 2.64 2.35
CA ILE A 32 -57.07 3.56 1.25
C ILE A 32 -55.88 4.46 1.63
N VAL A 33 -55.84 4.95 2.87
CA VAL A 33 -54.71 5.74 3.38
C VAL A 33 -53.45 4.88 3.47
N LEU A 34 -53.54 3.64 3.98
CA LEU A 34 -52.42 2.69 4.02
C LEU A 34 -51.93 2.32 2.63
N ALA A 35 -52.83 2.06 1.67
CA ALA A 35 -52.48 1.80 0.29
C ALA A 35 -51.85 3.03 -0.38
N GLY A 36 -52.38 4.22 -0.12
CA GLY A 36 -51.80 5.49 -0.58
C GLY A 36 -50.40 5.74 0.01
N CYS A 37 -50.20 5.45 1.29
CA CYS A 37 -48.89 5.47 1.94
C CYS A 37 -47.95 4.43 1.32
N PHE A 38 -48.41 3.23 1.01
CA PHE A 38 -47.58 2.21 0.34
C PHE A 38 -47.19 2.63 -1.08
N ILE A 39 -48.13 3.18 -1.86
CA ILE A 39 -47.88 3.68 -3.22
C ILE A 39 -46.88 4.84 -3.22
N TRP A 40 -46.85 5.66 -2.16
CA TRP A 40 -45.97 6.82 -2.08
C TRP A 40 -44.64 6.57 -1.35
N ALA A 41 -44.63 5.70 -0.35
CA ALA A 41 -43.44 5.37 0.46
C ALA A 41 -42.59 4.27 -0.18
N ALA A 42 -43.19 3.24 -0.80
CA ALA A 42 -42.43 2.12 -1.35
C ALA A 42 -41.45 2.54 -2.46
N PRO A 43 -41.81 3.39 -3.45
CA PRO A 43 -40.85 3.83 -4.47
C PRO A 43 -39.68 4.65 -3.90
N ARG A 44 -39.93 5.41 -2.82
CA ARG A 44 -38.89 6.20 -2.13
C ARG A 44 -37.96 5.31 -1.31
N MET A 45 -38.49 4.28 -0.67
CA MET A 45 -37.68 3.29 0.04
C MET A 45 -36.85 2.44 -0.92
N GLU A 46 -37.42 2.06 -2.07
CA GLU A 46 -36.67 1.36 -3.12
C GLU A 46 -35.56 2.23 -3.70
N LEU A 47 -35.83 3.52 -3.97
CA LEU A 47 -34.81 4.45 -4.44
C LEU A 47 -33.69 4.65 -3.40
N ALA A 48 -34.04 4.88 -2.13
CA ALA A 48 -33.07 5.05 -1.05
C ALA A 48 -32.23 3.77 -0.81
N LEU A 49 -32.83 2.59 -0.99
CA LEU A 49 -32.11 1.33 -0.95
C LEU A 49 -31.16 1.19 -2.16
N ALA A 50 -31.61 1.56 -3.35
CA ALA A 50 -30.79 1.55 -4.56
C ALA A 50 -29.61 2.52 -4.45
N GLU A 51 -29.81 3.73 -3.92
CA GLU A 51 -28.75 4.70 -3.63
C GLU A 51 -27.69 4.09 -2.70
N LYS A 52 -28.13 3.48 -1.60
CA LYS A 52 -27.22 2.83 -0.63
C LYS A 52 -26.47 1.63 -1.23
N GLN A 53 -27.13 0.83 -2.05
CA GLN A 53 -26.48 -0.30 -2.74
C GLN A 53 -25.48 0.19 -3.78
N ALA A 54 -25.82 1.23 -4.53
CA ALA A 54 -24.98 1.77 -5.57
C ALA A 54 -23.77 2.54 -5.01
N SER A 55 -23.91 3.21 -3.86
CA SER A 55 -22.77 3.79 -3.11
C SER A 55 -21.81 2.72 -2.55
N GLN A 56 -22.25 1.46 -2.50
CA GLN A 56 -21.41 0.29 -2.18
C GLN A 56 -20.94 -0.44 -3.46
N HIS A 57 -21.10 0.20 -4.62
CA HIS A 57 -20.79 -0.33 -5.94
C HIS A 57 -21.49 -1.65 -6.32
N LEU A 58 -22.62 -1.97 -5.68
CA LEU A 58 -23.40 -3.17 -6.00
C LEU A 58 -24.21 -2.96 -7.28
N ASP A 59 -24.10 -3.92 -8.21
CA ASP A 59 -24.74 -3.86 -9.53
C ASP A 59 -26.25 -3.65 -9.49
N ALA A 60 -26.94 -4.28 -8.51
CA ALA A 60 -28.39 -4.15 -8.36
C ALA A 60 -28.82 -2.70 -8.10
N GLY A 61 -28.09 -1.98 -7.23
CA GLY A 61 -28.35 -0.57 -6.96
C GLY A 61 -28.06 0.31 -8.17
N LYS A 62 -26.90 0.09 -8.81
CA LYS A 62 -26.50 0.81 -10.03
C LYS A 62 -27.50 0.63 -11.18
N ALA A 63 -28.02 -0.58 -11.38
CA ALA A 63 -29.01 -0.87 -12.41
C ALA A 63 -30.31 -0.10 -12.17
N LYS A 64 -30.77 -0.02 -10.91
CA LYS A 64 -31.98 0.71 -10.56
C LYS A 64 -31.82 2.23 -10.73
N LEU A 65 -30.68 2.80 -10.35
CA LEU A 65 -30.41 4.22 -10.58
C LEU A 65 -30.36 4.56 -12.08
N ARG A 66 -29.75 3.71 -12.92
CA ARG A 66 -29.79 3.87 -14.39
C ARG A 66 -31.23 3.89 -14.92
N GLU A 67 -32.06 2.96 -14.46
CA GLU A 67 -33.48 2.89 -14.83
C GLU A 67 -34.21 4.21 -14.52
N VAL A 68 -33.99 4.77 -13.31
CA VAL A 68 -34.61 6.03 -12.87
C VAL A 68 -34.16 7.22 -13.73
N ILE A 69 -32.86 7.30 -14.04
CA ILE A 69 -32.32 8.33 -14.92
C ILE A 69 -32.95 8.22 -16.30
N ASP A 70 -32.92 7.03 -16.92
CA ASP A 70 -33.41 6.83 -18.29
C ASP A 70 -34.92 7.06 -18.42
N GLN A 71 -35.73 6.70 -17.42
CA GLN A 71 -37.17 6.96 -17.40
C GLN A 71 -37.52 8.46 -17.36
N SER A 72 -36.61 9.29 -16.87
CA SER A 72 -36.81 10.74 -16.80
C SER A 72 -36.39 11.49 -18.07
N ALA A 73 -35.89 10.79 -19.09
CA ALA A 73 -35.39 11.36 -20.34
C ALA A 73 -36.37 12.36 -20.99
N GLY A 74 -35.84 13.48 -21.47
CA GLY A 74 -36.62 14.57 -22.08
C GLY A 74 -37.28 15.54 -21.09
N THR A 75 -37.08 15.35 -19.77
CA THR A 75 -37.59 16.26 -18.73
C THR A 75 -36.47 17.00 -18.00
N GLN A 76 -36.80 18.03 -17.21
CA GLN A 76 -35.82 18.69 -16.34
C GLN A 76 -35.22 17.74 -15.29
N LYS A 77 -35.99 16.72 -14.86
CA LYS A 77 -35.51 15.71 -13.89
C LYS A 77 -34.37 14.87 -14.44
N TYR A 78 -34.32 14.66 -15.77
CA TYR A 78 -33.19 13.98 -16.41
C TYR A 78 -31.85 14.61 -16.06
N TRP A 79 -31.78 15.93 -16.25
CA TRP A 79 -30.56 16.68 -15.98
C TRP A 79 -30.24 16.72 -14.49
N GLN A 80 -31.25 16.78 -13.63
CA GLN A 80 -31.06 16.72 -12.17
C GLN A 80 -30.49 15.37 -11.73
N HIS A 81 -31.01 14.26 -12.23
CA HIS A 81 -30.48 12.93 -11.89
C HIS A 81 -29.07 12.70 -12.44
N ILE A 82 -28.74 13.24 -13.62
CA ILE A 82 -27.35 13.23 -14.12
C ILE A 82 -26.44 14.05 -13.19
N GLN A 83 -26.87 15.24 -12.75
CA GLN A 83 -26.10 16.07 -11.81
C GLN A 83 -25.86 15.37 -10.47
N GLU A 84 -26.83 14.60 -10.01
CA GLU A 84 -26.81 13.93 -8.71
C GLU A 84 -25.97 12.64 -8.73
N TYR A 85 -26.12 11.82 -9.78
CA TYR A 85 -25.55 10.47 -9.77
C TYR A 85 -24.36 10.28 -10.73
N MET A 86 -24.20 11.13 -11.75
CA MET A 86 -23.19 10.93 -12.81
C MET A 86 -22.09 12.00 -12.81
N ILE A 87 -22.38 13.21 -12.32
CA ILE A 87 -21.38 14.28 -12.23
C ILE A 87 -20.74 14.25 -10.84
N PRO A 88 -19.40 14.23 -10.74
CA PRO A 88 -18.68 14.34 -9.46
C PRO A 88 -19.08 15.55 -8.62
N GLU A 89 -19.29 15.32 -7.31
CA GLU A 89 -19.66 16.38 -6.35
C GLU A 89 -18.57 17.45 -6.21
N PHE A 90 -17.31 17.07 -6.44
CA PHE A 90 -16.13 17.91 -6.43
C PHE A 90 -15.54 18.06 -7.83
N GLU A 91 -14.73 19.11 -8.04
CA GLU A 91 -13.93 19.22 -9.26
C GLU A 91 -12.82 18.17 -9.24
N LEU A 92 -12.61 17.51 -10.38
CA LEU A 92 -11.67 16.37 -10.48
C LEU A 92 -10.20 16.82 -10.46
N PHE A 93 -9.96 18.11 -10.68
CA PHE A 93 -8.68 18.75 -10.50
C PHE A 93 -8.30 18.84 -9.01
N GLY A 94 -7.24 18.17 -8.60
CA GLY A 94 -6.75 18.13 -7.21
C GLY A 94 -7.08 16.85 -6.43
N GLN A 95 -7.76 15.88 -7.05
CA GLN A 95 -8.30 14.68 -6.37
C GLN A 95 -7.82 13.39 -7.06
N SER A 96 -7.73 12.30 -6.29
CA SER A 96 -7.37 10.98 -6.86
C SER A 96 -8.52 10.47 -7.74
N LEU A 97 -8.30 10.43 -9.05
CA LEU A 97 -9.25 9.90 -10.05
C LEU A 97 -9.26 8.38 -10.14
N TYR A 98 -8.44 7.74 -9.32
CA TYR A 98 -8.15 6.33 -9.38
C TYR A 98 -8.53 5.69 -8.06
N ASP A 99 -9.11 4.49 -8.17
CA ASP A 99 -9.55 3.68 -7.04
C ASP A 99 -8.34 3.17 -6.23
N VAL A 100 -7.24 2.90 -6.92
CA VAL A 100 -6.03 2.31 -6.35
C VAL A 100 -4.81 3.08 -6.83
N MET A 101 -3.99 3.50 -5.87
CA MET A 101 -2.66 4.04 -6.12
C MET A 101 -1.61 3.02 -5.69
N ILE A 102 -0.72 2.63 -6.60
CA ILE A 102 0.34 1.64 -6.35
C ILE A 102 1.69 2.32 -6.54
N GLY A 103 2.57 2.25 -5.56
CA GLY A 103 3.98 2.61 -5.73
C GLY A 103 4.86 2.01 -4.64
N ALA A 104 6.12 2.45 -4.59
CA ALA A 104 7.16 1.79 -3.80
C ALA A 104 6.74 1.64 -2.34
N SER A 105 6.67 0.38 -1.89
CA SER A 105 6.21 -0.05 -0.56
C SER A 105 4.80 0.40 -0.13
N THR A 106 4.03 1.10 -0.96
CA THR A 106 2.73 1.65 -0.58
C THR A 106 1.64 1.43 -1.62
N GLU A 107 0.58 0.74 -1.21
CA GLU A 107 -0.68 0.64 -1.94
C GLU A 107 -1.72 1.43 -1.14
N TRP A 108 -2.28 2.49 -1.73
CA TRP A 108 -3.33 3.29 -1.12
C TRP A 108 -4.62 2.98 -1.88
N ASN A 109 -5.67 2.60 -1.17
CA ASN A 109 -7.00 2.81 -1.71
C ASN A 109 -7.18 4.33 -1.78
N GLY A 110 -7.49 4.85 -2.95
CA GLY A 110 -7.94 6.23 -3.03
C GLY A 110 -9.10 6.38 -2.06
N GLU A 111 -9.04 7.36 -1.16
CA GLU A 111 -10.31 7.95 -0.70
C GLU A 111 -10.94 8.50 -1.97
N ALA A 112 -11.76 7.69 -2.65
CA ALA A 112 -12.78 8.20 -3.52
C ALA A 112 -13.67 9.03 -2.60
N ASN A 113 -13.28 10.28 -2.38
CA ASN A 113 -13.92 11.22 -1.47
C ASN A 113 -15.20 11.70 -2.14
N GLY A 114 -16.12 10.77 -2.35
CA GLY A 114 -17.44 10.97 -2.93
C GLY A 114 -18.10 9.63 -3.10
N GLN A 115 -19.29 9.51 -2.49
CA GLN A 115 -20.25 8.42 -2.63
C GLN A 115 -20.82 8.36 -4.06
N GLN A 116 -19.97 8.43 -5.09
CA GLN A 116 -20.38 8.40 -6.49
C GLN A 116 -20.83 6.98 -6.84
N PRO A 117 -22.10 6.79 -7.23
CA PRO A 117 -22.62 5.45 -7.50
C PRO A 117 -22.00 4.78 -8.74
N PHE A 118 -21.45 5.58 -9.66
CA PHE A 118 -20.93 5.14 -10.95
C PHE A 118 -19.46 5.54 -11.11
N SER A 119 -18.67 4.68 -11.75
CA SER A 119 -17.36 5.06 -12.26
C SER A 119 -17.50 6.09 -13.39
N LEU A 120 -16.43 6.86 -13.66
CA LEU A 120 -16.44 7.85 -14.75
C LEU A 120 -16.76 7.19 -16.10
N VAL A 121 -16.21 6.01 -16.37
CA VAL A 121 -16.49 5.23 -17.58
C VAL A 121 -17.98 4.87 -17.68
N GLU A 122 -18.61 4.42 -16.59
CA GLU A 122 -20.05 4.15 -16.55
C GLU A 122 -20.90 5.42 -16.77
N ALA A 123 -20.41 6.56 -16.29
CA ALA A 123 -21.08 7.85 -16.42
C ALA A 123 -20.90 8.51 -17.80
N SER A 124 -19.86 8.16 -18.57
CA SER A 124 -19.50 8.81 -19.85
C SER A 124 -20.68 9.04 -20.80
N PRO A 125 -21.57 8.06 -21.07
CA PRO A 125 -22.71 8.29 -21.98
C PRO A 125 -23.67 9.40 -21.50
N TYR A 126 -23.84 9.54 -20.19
CA TYR A 126 -24.69 10.56 -19.58
C TYR A 126 -23.99 11.91 -19.53
N LEU A 127 -22.69 11.91 -19.20
CA LEU A 127 -21.83 13.09 -19.19
C LEU A 127 -21.76 13.72 -20.59
N LYS A 128 -21.56 12.92 -21.63
CA LYS A 128 -21.57 13.36 -23.03
C LYS A 128 -22.87 14.06 -23.40
N ARG A 129 -24.02 13.45 -23.08
CA ARG A 129 -25.34 14.07 -23.31
C ARG A 129 -25.50 15.38 -22.56
N TYR A 130 -24.97 15.47 -21.34
CA TYR A 130 -24.99 16.70 -20.56
C TYR A 130 -24.14 17.81 -21.20
N VAL A 131 -22.94 17.47 -21.65
CA VAL A 131 -22.02 18.39 -22.34
C VAL A 131 -22.57 18.84 -23.69
N GLU A 132 -23.29 17.99 -24.42
CA GLU A 132 -23.84 18.32 -25.74
C GLU A 132 -25.19 19.06 -25.67
N ALA A 133 -26.05 18.73 -24.71
CA ALA A 133 -27.44 19.23 -24.68
C ALA A 133 -27.94 19.70 -23.31
N GLY A 134 -27.22 19.42 -22.22
CA GLY A 134 -27.60 19.76 -20.85
C GLY A 134 -27.52 21.26 -20.53
N PRO A 135 -27.98 21.67 -19.34
CA PRO A 135 -27.92 23.06 -18.88
C PRO A 135 -26.48 23.63 -18.84
N LEU A 136 -26.32 24.91 -19.21
CA LEU A 136 -25.07 25.65 -19.03
C LEU A 136 -25.03 26.27 -17.63
N ASP A 137 -24.90 25.43 -16.62
CA ASP A 137 -24.90 25.83 -15.21
C ASP A 137 -23.56 25.51 -14.51
N LYS A 138 -23.51 25.64 -13.18
CA LYS A 138 -22.32 25.39 -12.36
C LYS A 138 -21.79 23.95 -12.40
N TYR A 139 -22.52 22.99 -12.97
CA TYR A 139 -22.07 21.60 -13.14
C TYR A 139 -21.41 21.36 -14.50
N TYR A 140 -21.54 22.31 -15.44
CA TYR A 140 -21.18 22.11 -16.83
C TYR A 140 -19.69 21.80 -17.06
N ILE A 141 -18.78 22.57 -16.46
CA ILE A 141 -17.33 22.30 -16.58
C ILE A 141 -16.95 21.00 -15.91
N ARG A 142 -17.57 20.67 -14.76
CA ARG A 142 -17.35 19.38 -14.10
C ARG A 142 -17.83 18.20 -14.94
N ALA A 143 -18.96 18.33 -15.63
CA ALA A 143 -19.43 17.30 -16.55
C ALA A 143 -18.45 17.11 -17.72
N ALA A 144 -17.94 18.20 -18.29
CA ALA A 144 -16.97 18.17 -19.38
C ALA A 144 -15.62 17.59 -18.93
N GLU A 145 -15.19 17.90 -17.71
CA GLU A 145 -13.98 17.33 -17.11
C GLU A 145 -14.16 15.85 -16.78
N ALA A 146 -15.29 15.46 -16.21
CA ALA A 146 -15.60 14.06 -15.92
C ALA A 146 -15.66 13.23 -17.22
N LEU A 147 -16.26 13.77 -18.28
CA LEU A 147 -16.25 13.15 -19.60
C LEU A 147 -14.82 12.99 -20.13
N TYR A 148 -13.99 14.03 -19.98
CA TYR A 148 -12.60 14.00 -20.38
C TYR A 148 -11.83 12.83 -19.74
N TYR A 149 -11.92 12.69 -18.43
CA TYR A 149 -11.24 11.61 -17.72
C TYR A 149 -11.89 10.24 -17.97
N ALA A 150 -13.21 10.17 -18.15
CA ALA A 150 -13.90 8.93 -18.49
C ALA A 150 -13.46 8.36 -19.85
N ASP A 151 -13.34 9.22 -20.85
CA ASP A 151 -12.93 8.82 -22.20
C ASP A 151 -11.45 8.43 -22.22
N ALA A 152 -10.63 9.09 -21.42
CA ALA A 152 -9.24 8.69 -21.22
C ALA A 152 -9.13 7.30 -20.57
N GLN A 153 -9.96 7.00 -19.56
CA GLN A 153 -10.02 5.67 -18.93
C GLN A 153 -10.54 4.55 -19.84
N SER A 154 -11.31 4.89 -20.89
CA SER A 154 -11.97 3.92 -21.76
C SER A 154 -11.39 3.83 -23.18
N GLY A 155 -10.34 4.59 -23.50
CA GLY A 155 -9.71 4.60 -24.82
C GLY A 155 -10.58 5.17 -25.93
N GLN A 156 -11.47 6.11 -25.61
CA GLN A 156 -12.39 6.75 -26.56
C GLN A 156 -12.05 8.23 -26.82
N GLY A 157 -10.78 8.60 -26.71
CA GLY A 157 -10.32 10.00 -26.67
C GLY A 157 -10.72 10.89 -27.86
N SER A 158 -11.00 10.31 -29.03
CA SER A 158 -11.47 11.06 -30.21
C SER A 158 -12.88 11.63 -30.06
N GLN A 159 -13.75 11.01 -29.25
CA GLN A 159 -15.11 11.49 -29.03
C GLN A 159 -15.15 12.69 -28.07
N THR A 160 -14.20 12.75 -27.13
CA THR A 160 -14.11 13.83 -26.13
C THR A 160 -13.85 15.17 -26.78
N LEU A 161 -12.87 15.25 -27.69
CA LEU A 161 -12.51 16.51 -28.31
C LEU A 161 -13.69 17.06 -29.13
N GLN A 162 -14.44 16.18 -29.80
CA GLN A 162 -15.67 16.54 -30.51
C GLN A 162 -16.76 17.08 -29.56
N ALA A 163 -16.93 16.46 -28.39
CA ALA A 163 -17.85 16.94 -27.37
C ALA A 163 -17.40 18.30 -26.79
N LEU A 164 -16.09 18.50 -26.58
CA LEU A 164 -15.52 19.76 -26.12
C LEU A 164 -15.65 20.87 -27.18
N ASP A 165 -15.49 20.57 -28.46
CA ASP A 165 -15.72 21.53 -29.56
C ASP A 165 -17.20 21.92 -29.66
N THR A 166 -18.10 20.95 -29.47
CA THR A 166 -19.55 21.20 -29.37
C THR A 166 -19.84 22.10 -28.17
N ALA A 167 -19.26 21.80 -27.00
CA ALA A 167 -19.41 22.60 -25.81
C ALA A 167 -18.89 24.03 -25.99
N LEU A 168 -17.74 24.20 -26.63
CA LEU A 168 -17.13 25.50 -26.93
C LEU A 168 -18.08 26.36 -27.79
N THR A 169 -18.65 25.77 -28.84
CA THR A 169 -19.62 26.44 -29.71
C THR A 169 -20.85 26.92 -28.93
N ARG A 170 -21.34 26.10 -27.99
CA ARG A 170 -22.51 26.42 -27.17
C ARG A 170 -22.25 27.59 -26.21
N VAL A 171 -21.12 27.59 -25.51
CA VAL A 171 -20.76 28.63 -24.54
C VAL A 171 -20.43 29.96 -25.24
N GLN A 172 -19.76 29.92 -26.40
CA GLN A 172 -19.49 31.10 -27.23
C GLN A 172 -20.78 31.74 -27.75
N LYS A 173 -21.72 30.94 -28.25
CA LYS A 173 -23.03 31.44 -28.71
C LYS A 173 -23.81 32.17 -27.61
N ARG A 174 -23.59 31.79 -26.34
CA ARG A 174 -24.21 32.40 -25.17
C ARG A 174 -23.35 33.50 -24.51
N LYS A 175 -22.11 33.69 -24.97
CA LYS A 175 -21.15 34.67 -24.44
C LYS A 175 -20.85 34.47 -22.95
N LEU A 176 -20.65 33.22 -22.52
CA LEU A 176 -20.32 32.85 -21.15
C LEU A 176 -18.79 32.69 -21.02
N SER A 177 -18.10 33.76 -20.64
CA SER A 177 -16.63 33.85 -20.67
C SER A 177 -15.93 32.90 -19.69
N ASP A 178 -16.52 32.66 -18.53
CA ASP A 178 -16.04 31.73 -17.50
C ASP A 178 -16.10 30.28 -17.99
N LEU A 179 -17.24 29.85 -18.54
CA LEU A 179 -17.41 28.52 -19.10
C LEU A 179 -16.58 28.35 -20.38
N GLU A 180 -16.45 29.39 -21.21
CA GLU A 180 -15.58 29.38 -22.38
C GLU A 180 -14.12 29.12 -21.99
N ALA A 181 -13.60 29.86 -21.02
CA ALA A 181 -12.26 29.63 -20.50
C ALA A 181 -12.10 28.22 -19.94
N GLY A 182 -13.07 27.72 -19.16
CA GLY A 182 -13.05 26.36 -18.63
C GLY A 182 -12.98 25.27 -19.70
N VAL A 183 -13.78 25.39 -20.78
CA VAL A 183 -13.76 24.43 -21.90
C VAL A 183 -12.45 24.52 -22.68
N GLN A 184 -11.93 25.73 -22.92
CA GLN A 184 -10.63 25.91 -23.59
C GLN A 184 -9.48 25.27 -22.82
N LEU A 185 -9.48 25.38 -21.49
CA LEU A 185 -8.49 24.72 -20.64
C LEU A 185 -8.56 23.19 -20.72
N LEU A 186 -9.76 22.60 -20.83
CA LEU A 186 -9.92 21.16 -21.07
C LEU A 186 -9.38 20.74 -22.43
N ARG A 187 -9.62 21.54 -23.48
CA ARG A 187 -9.08 21.29 -24.82
C ARG A 187 -7.55 21.37 -24.84
N ALA A 188 -6.97 22.41 -24.21
CA ALA A 188 -5.52 22.52 -24.07
C ALA A 188 -4.93 21.31 -23.32
N ARG A 189 -5.59 20.86 -22.24
CA ARG A 189 -5.16 19.64 -21.53
C ARG A 189 -5.21 18.41 -22.41
N TRP A 190 -6.29 18.22 -23.18
CA TRP A 190 -6.41 17.12 -24.14
C TRP A 190 -5.24 17.10 -25.12
N TYR A 191 -4.89 18.25 -25.71
CA TYR A 191 -3.76 18.36 -26.64
C TYR A 191 -2.42 18.01 -25.97
N MET A 192 -2.19 18.47 -24.74
CA MET A 192 -0.98 18.12 -23.98
C MET A 192 -0.90 16.61 -23.74
N ASP A 193 -1.98 15.97 -23.29
CA ASP A 193 -2.02 14.52 -23.01
C ASP A 193 -1.89 13.67 -24.29
N HIS A 194 -2.29 14.19 -25.45
CA HIS A 194 -2.16 13.54 -26.76
C HIS A 194 -0.90 13.96 -27.54
N ARG A 195 0.09 14.55 -26.86
CA ARG A 195 1.40 14.90 -27.43
C ARG A 195 1.33 15.92 -28.59
N GLN A 196 0.42 16.88 -28.48
CA GLN A 196 0.22 17.97 -29.45
C GLN A 196 0.36 19.36 -28.78
N PRO A 197 1.49 19.67 -28.10
CA PRO A 197 1.67 20.92 -27.36
C PRO A 197 1.56 22.17 -28.24
N GLU A 198 1.87 22.07 -29.53
CA GLU A 198 1.72 23.14 -30.52
C GLU A 198 0.27 23.60 -30.73
N LEU A 199 -0.70 22.74 -30.42
CA LEU A 199 -2.13 23.07 -30.47
C LEU A 199 -2.64 23.61 -29.12
N ALA A 200 -1.99 23.26 -28.02
CA ALA A 200 -2.29 23.79 -26.68
C ALA A 200 -1.77 25.22 -26.50
N GLU A 201 -0.56 25.51 -26.98
CA GLU A 201 0.11 26.80 -26.84
C GLU A 201 -0.75 28.01 -27.25
N PRO A 202 -1.37 28.08 -28.46
CA PRO A 202 -2.16 29.23 -28.86
C PRO A 202 -3.37 29.47 -27.96
N ILE A 203 -3.99 28.40 -27.44
CA ILE A 203 -5.10 28.50 -26.47
C ILE A 203 -4.61 29.19 -25.19
N LEU A 204 -3.43 28.78 -24.70
CA LEU A 204 -2.81 29.33 -23.52
C LEU A 204 -2.20 30.72 -23.72
N GLN A 205 -1.96 31.16 -24.95
CA GLN A 205 -1.54 32.54 -25.22
C GLN A 205 -2.74 33.48 -25.27
N VAL A 206 -3.84 33.08 -25.90
CA VAL A 206 -5.08 33.88 -26.00
C VAL A 206 -5.68 34.15 -24.62
N LEU A 207 -5.85 33.10 -23.81
CA LEU A 207 -6.37 33.24 -22.43
C LEU A 207 -5.46 34.12 -21.53
N LYS A 208 -4.16 34.20 -21.85
CA LYS A 208 -3.21 35.06 -21.14
C LYS A 208 -3.37 36.51 -21.55
N ALA A 209 -3.52 36.75 -22.86
CA ALA A 209 -3.66 38.08 -23.44
C ALA A 209 -5.00 38.73 -23.04
N ASP A 210 -6.08 37.95 -23.05
CA ASP A 210 -7.42 38.43 -22.68
C ASP A 210 -7.57 38.61 -21.16
N GLY A 211 -6.70 37.96 -20.38
CA GLY A 211 -6.80 37.84 -18.92
C GLY A 211 -7.85 36.80 -18.51
N LEU A 212 -7.54 36.00 -17.50
CA LEU A 212 -8.49 35.00 -17.00
C LEU A 212 -9.76 35.70 -16.47
N PRO A 213 -10.98 35.19 -16.76
CA PRO A 213 -12.21 35.75 -16.23
C PRO A 213 -12.17 35.87 -14.70
N GLN A 214 -12.72 36.97 -14.15
CA GLN A 214 -12.64 37.23 -12.70
C GLN A 214 -13.34 36.14 -11.88
N ASP A 215 -14.49 35.69 -12.38
CA ASP A 215 -15.35 34.63 -11.87
C ASP A 215 -14.87 33.21 -12.21
N LEU A 216 -13.75 33.08 -12.93
CA LEU A 216 -13.15 31.77 -13.19
C LEU A 216 -12.82 31.09 -11.85
N GLY A 217 -13.35 29.89 -11.66
CA GLY A 217 -13.19 29.10 -10.45
C GLY A 217 -11.73 28.84 -10.09
N TRP A 218 -11.47 28.65 -8.79
CA TRP A 218 -10.13 28.38 -8.24
C TRP A 218 -9.41 27.23 -8.97
N TYR A 219 -10.13 26.12 -9.20
CA TYR A 219 -9.60 24.94 -9.87
C TYR A 219 -9.21 25.19 -11.34
N ALA A 220 -10.03 25.92 -12.11
CA ALA A 220 -9.69 26.30 -13.47
C ALA A 220 -8.45 27.22 -13.53
N LYS A 221 -8.30 28.15 -12.56
CA LYS A 221 -7.06 28.95 -12.40
C LYS A 221 -5.85 28.06 -12.07
N GLY A 222 -6.02 27.05 -11.22
CA GLY A 222 -4.98 26.07 -10.96
C GLY A 222 -4.55 25.29 -12.21
N ARG A 223 -5.53 24.83 -13.02
CA ARG A 223 -5.25 24.09 -14.26
C ARG A 223 -4.48 24.93 -15.27
N TRP A 224 -4.85 26.19 -15.40
CA TRP A 224 -4.11 27.15 -16.20
C TRP A 224 -2.63 27.22 -15.80
N THR A 225 -2.35 27.42 -14.51
CA THR A 225 -0.97 27.51 -14.00
C THR A 225 -0.18 26.26 -14.33
N ARG A 226 -0.75 25.06 -14.09
CA ARG A 226 -0.07 23.79 -14.40
C ARG A 226 0.21 23.61 -15.89
N LEU A 227 -0.77 23.90 -16.75
CA LEU A 227 -0.59 23.80 -18.20
C LEU A 227 0.52 24.75 -18.69
N GLN A 228 0.66 25.94 -18.09
CA GLN A 228 1.76 26.85 -18.38
C GLN A 228 3.12 26.31 -17.90
N GLU A 229 3.18 25.69 -16.72
CA GLU A 229 4.41 25.07 -16.20
C GLU A 229 4.83 23.85 -17.03
N GLU A 230 3.89 22.97 -17.39
CA GLU A 230 4.10 21.84 -18.29
C GLU A 230 4.61 22.31 -19.66
N LEU A 231 3.94 23.29 -20.29
CA LEU A 231 4.38 23.85 -21.56
C LEU A 231 5.76 24.51 -21.45
N THR A 232 6.04 25.23 -20.35
CA THR A 232 7.35 25.84 -20.11
C THR A 232 8.43 24.78 -19.95
N ARG A 233 8.16 23.67 -19.26
CA ARG A 233 9.10 22.54 -19.14
C ARG A 233 9.33 21.84 -20.48
N HIS A 234 8.28 21.64 -21.26
CA HIS A 234 8.36 21.12 -22.63
C HIS A 234 9.30 21.98 -23.48
N VAL A 235 9.11 23.31 -23.46
CA VAL A 235 9.96 24.27 -24.20
C VAL A 235 11.40 24.31 -23.64
N ARG A 236 11.59 24.18 -22.32
CA ARG A 236 12.90 24.16 -21.65
C ARG A 236 13.62 22.81 -21.69
N SER A 237 13.03 21.77 -22.29
CA SER A 237 13.51 20.38 -22.27
C SER A 237 14.89 20.14 -22.90
N GLN A 238 15.50 21.15 -23.53
CA GLN A 238 16.81 21.04 -24.17
C GLN A 238 17.99 20.71 -23.21
N LEU A 239 17.77 20.68 -21.89
CA LEU A 239 18.78 20.38 -20.87
C LEU A 239 18.40 19.23 -19.91
N ALA A 240 17.31 18.52 -20.15
CA ALA A 240 16.72 17.59 -19.19
C ALA A 240 16.50 16.18 -19.75
N GLY A 241 16.29 15.22 -18.87
CA GLY A 241 16.05 13.82 -19.22
C GLY A 241 14.63 13.57 -19.72
N THR A 242 14.44 12.42 -20.36
CA THR A 242 13.12 11.90 -20.76
C THR A 242 12.93 10.52 -20.14
N VAL A 243 11.76 10.27 -19.56
CA VAL A 243 11.38 8.94 -19.07
C VAL A 243 10.10 8.54 -19.79
N GLU A 244 10.10 7.40 -20.47
CA GLU A 244 8.92 6.92 -21.19
C GLU A 244 8.76 5.41 -21.09
N GLY A 245 7.62 4.89 -21.52
CA GLY A 245 7.39 3.46 -21.42
C GLY A 245 5.98 3.03 -21.78
N THR A 246 5.65 1.79 -21.42
CA THR A 246 4.31 1.21 -21.58
C THR A 246 3.81 0.60 -20.28
N VAL A 247 2.49 0.63 -20.06
CA VAL A 247 1.79 -0.12 -19.02
C VAL A 247 0.90 -1.15 -19.71
N LYS A 248 1.10 -2.43 -19.39
CA LYS A 248 0.34 -3.54 -19.97
C LYS A 248 0.14 -4.69 -18.99
N ARG A 249 -0.81 -5.56 -19.26
CA ARG A 249 -0.96 -6.87 -18.62
C ARG A 249 0.00 -7.87 -19.24
N SER A 250 0.33 -8.94 -18.51
CA SER A 250 1.20 -10.00 -19.02
C SER A 250 0.56 -10.85 -20.12
N ASP A 251 -0.76 -10.76 -20.30
CA ASP A 251 -1.46 -11.29 -21.48
C ASP A 251 -1.28 -10.43 -22.76
N GLY A 252 -0.60 -9.29 -22.65
CA GLY A 252 -0.34 -8.36 -23.75
C GLY A 252 -1.34 -7.22 -23.88
N THR A 253 -2.41 -7.20 -23.08
CA THR A 253 -3.42 -6.14 -23.11
C THR A 253 -2.82 -4.81 -22.63
N PRO A 254 -2.81 -3.74 -23.44
CA PRO A 254 -2.37 -2.42 -22.98
C PRO A 254 -3.32 -1.87 -21.92
N LEU A 255 -2.79 -1.18 -20.92
CA LEU A 255 -3.61 -0.43 -19.96
C LEU A 255 -3.79 0.99 -20.47
N THR A 256 -4.94 1.27 -21.06
CA THR A 256 -5.34 2.61 -21.47
C THR A 256 -5.83 3.43 -20.28
N GLY A 257 -5.47 4.72 -20.22
CA GLY A 257 -5.99 5.65 -19.22
C GLY A 257 -5.55 5.40 -17.77
N ALA A 258 -4.47 4.64 -17.56
CA ALA A 258 -3.79 4.57 -16.28
C ALA A 258 -2.98 5.85 -16.07
N SER A 259 -2.97 6.41 -14.87
CA SER A 259 -2.00 7.47 -14.56
C SER A 259 -0.68 6.88 -14.13
N VAL A 260 0.39 7.46 -14.63
CA VAL A 260 1.77 7.17 -14.25
C VAL A 260 2.34 8.44 -13.65
N TYR A 261 2.93 8.31 -12.47
CA TYR A 261 3.61 9.40 -11.78
C TYR A 261 5.09 9.03 -11.64
N LEU A 262 5.97 9.99 -11.88
CA LEU A 262 7.41 9.83 -11.65
C LEU A 262 7.79 10.72 -10.47
N ARG A 263 7.99 10.10 -9.29
CA ARG A 263 8.23 10.83 -8.05
C ARG A 263 9.70 10.87 -7.73
N LEU A 264 10.19 12.05 -7.40
CA LEU A 264 11.55 12.21 -6.92
C LEU A 264 11.63 11.62 -5.50
N GLN A 265 12.75 11.00 -5.16
CA GLN A 265 12.98 10.35 -3.86
C GLN A 265 12.55 11.22 -2.66
N GLN A 266 12.88 12.51 -2.67
CA GLN A 266 12.55 13.42 -1.57
C GLN A 266 11.05 13.68 -1.38
N ASP A 267 10.25 13.46 -2.42
CA ASP A 267 8.80 13.69 -2.43
C ASP A 267 8.03 12.45 -1.96
N MET A 268 8.71 11.31 -1.78
CA MET A 268 8.08 10.06 -1.38
C MET A 268 7.46 10.07 0.03
N ASN A 269 7.89 11.00 0.89
CA ASN A 269 7.44 11.12 2.27
C ASN A 269 6.03 11.72 2.42
N HIS A 270 5.39 12.14 1.32
CA HIS A 270 4.01 12.58 1.32
C HIS A 270 3.16 11.71 0.40
N SER A 271 1.85 11.67 0.69
CA SER A 271 0.86 11.05 -0.20
C SER A 271 0.92 11.70 -1.59
N LEU A 272 0.62 10.91 -2.62
CA LEU A 272 0.52 11.41 -3.99
C LEU A 272 -0.43 12.59 -4.06
N ARG A 273 0.07 13.70 -4.61
CA ARG A 273 -0.72 14.91 -4.84
C ARG A 273 -0.98 15.07 -6.32
N ASP A 274 -1.97 15.89 -6.64
CA ASP A 274 -2.24 16.24 -8.03
C ASP A 274 -1.26 17.28 -8.58
N GLU A 275 -0.44 17.87 -7.71
CA GLU A 275 0.63 18.83 -8.01
C GLU A 275 1.98 18.15 -8.27
N GLU A 276 2.01 16.80 -8.33
CA GLU A 276 3.22 16.07 -8.68
C GLU A 276 3.75 16.54 -10.03
N PRO A 277 5.03 16.93 -10.13
CA PRO A 277 5.54 17.60 -11.31
C PRO A 277 5.49 16.68 -12.53
N TYR A 278 5.74 15.38 -12.37
CA TYR A 278 5.76 14.42 -13.46
C TYR A 278 4.58 13.47 -13.36
N LYS A 279 3.51 13.79 -14.09
CA LYS A 279 2.29 12.99 -14.24
C LYS A 279 1.97 12.82 -15.72
N ALA A 280 1.72 11.59 -16.13
CA ALA A 280 1.34 11.23 -17.49
C ALA A 280 0.19 10.23 -17.45
N MET A 281 -0.63 10.21 -18.49
CA MET A 281 -1.68 9.22 -18.66
C MET A 281 -1.33 8.31 -19.84
N THR A 282 -1.64 7.03 -19.74
CA THR A 282 -1.34 6.08 -20.80
C THR A 282 -2.32 6.22 -21.97
N ASP A 283 -1.79 6.17 -23.19
CA ASP A 283 -2.60 6.19 -24.42
C ASP A 283 -3.28 4.84 -24.72
N ASP A 284 -3.95 4.72 -25.86
CA ASP A 284 -4.69 3.52 -26.29
C ASP A 284 -3.79 2.29 -26.43
N GLU A 285 -2.48 2.48 -26.66
CA GLU A 285 -1.48 1.41 -26.68
C GLU A 285 -0.71 1.28 -25.35
N GLY A 286 -1.18 1.95 -24.30
CA GLY A 286 -0.63 1.88 -22.96
C GLY A 286 0.66 2.71 -22.78
N ARG A 287 1.04 3.57 -23.72
CA ARG A 287 2.30 4.32 -23.66
C ARG A 287 2.17 5.59 -22.81
N TYR A 288 3.20 5.91 -22.04
CA TYR A 288 3.34 7.16 -21.28
C TYR A 288 4.70 7.82 -21.55
N ARG A 289 4.82 9.12 -21.26
CA ARG A 289 6.06 9.88 -21.43
C ARG A 289 6.13 11.09 -20.51
N PHE A 290 7.29 11.30 -19.89
CA PHE A 290 7.67 12.46 -19.12
C PHE A 290 8.82 13.16 -19.81
N GLU A 291 8.67 14.47 -20.06
CA GLU A 291 9.73 15.31 -20.62
C GLU A 291 10.21 16.31 -19.59
N GLY A 292 11.45 16.79 -19.78
CA GLY A 292 11.98 17.81 -18.90
C GLY A 292 12.31 17.29 -17.50
N VAL A 293 12.64 16.00 -17.38
CA VAL A 293 12.94 15.36 -16.09
C VAL A 293 14.29 15.86 -15.59
N ALA A 294 14.27 16.55 -14.45
CA ALA A 294 15.47 17.05 -13.79
C ALA A 294 16.36 15.88 -13.31
N PRO A 295 17.67 16.09 -13.14
CA PRO A 295 18.52 15.08 -12.51
C PRO A 295 18.05 14.73 -11.08
N GLY A 296 18.07 13.44 -10.74
CA GLY A 296 17.67 12.88 -9.45
C GLY A 296 17.31 11.40 -9.53
N SER A 297 17.02 10.80 -8.38
CA SER A 297 16.56 9.41 -8.23
C SER A 297 15.04 9.38 -8.13
N TYR A 298 14.40 8.63 -9.04
CA TYR A 298 12.94 8.61 -9.16
C TYR A 298 12.36 7.22 -9.02
N GLN A 299 11.10 7.13 -8.61
CA GLN A 299 10.31 5.90 -8.66
C GLN A 299 8.97 6.16 -9.35
N LEU A 300 8.42 5.09 -9.95
CA LEU A 300 7.15 5.15 -10.64
C LEU A 300 6.00 4.78 -9.70
N PHE A 301 4.88 5.48 -9.85
CA PHE A 301 3.63 5.15 -9.19
C PHE A 301 2.53 5.05 -10.26
N LEU A 302 1.56 4.18 -10.03
CA LEU A 302 0.40 4.00 -10.88
C LEU A 302 -0.87 4.44 -10.15
N GLY A 303 -1.71 5.19 -10.85
CA GLY A 303 -3.12 5.32 -10.53
C GLY A 303 -3.93 4.41 -11.44
N LEU A 304 -4.66 3.47 -10.84
CA LEU A 304 -5.48 2.46 -11.52
C LEU A 304 -6.92 2.48 -11.01
N THR A 305 -7.86 2.21 -11.91
CA THR A 305 -9.23 1.87 -11.55
C THR A 305 -9.32 0.44 -11.07
N TYR A 306 -10.38 0.10 -10.34
CA TYR A 306 -10.68 -1.27 -9.93
C TYR A 306 -10.72 -2.23 -11.11
N SER A 307 -11.32 -1.83 -12.23
CA SER A 307 -11.38 -2.66 -13.44
C SER A 307 -10.01 -2.96 -14.08
N GLN A 308 -9.04 -2.04 -13.91
CA GLN A 308 -7.69 -2.20 -14.45
C GLN A 308 -6.85 -3.17 -13.60
N ILE A 309 -7.03 -3.16 -12.27
CA ILE A 309 -6.23 -3.97 -11.33
C ILE A 309 -6.88 -5.29 -10.89
N ASP A 310 -8.18 -5.47 -11.10
CA ASP A 310 -8.92 -6.67 -10.68
C ASP A 310 -8.35 -7.97 -11.31
N GLY A 311 -7.81 -8.86 -10.47
CA GLY A 311 -7.13 -10.09 -10.88
C GLY A 311 -5.64 -9.91 -11.22
N TRP A 312 -5.07 -8.71 -11.03
CA TRP A 312 -3.71 -8.36 -11.42
C TRP A 312 -2.91 -7.71 -10.28
N VAL A 313 -1.59 -7.74 -10.41
CA VAL A 313 -0.63 -7.10 -9.50
C VAL A 313 0.49 -6.48 -10.30
N TRP A 314 1.02 -5.34 -9.86
CA TRP A 314 2.33 -4.87 -10.31
C TRP A 314 3.41 -5.42 -9.36
N PRO A 315 4.23 -6.40 -9.77
CA PRO A 315 5.07 -7.14 -8.80
C PRO A 315 6.15 -6.29 -8.14
N ASP A 316 6.82 -5.46 -8.92
CA ASP A 316 7.90 -4.57 -8.46
C ASP A 316 7.36 -3.32 -7.75
N LYS A 317 6.06 -3.03 -7.87
CA LYS A 317 5.38 -1.82 -7.34
C LYS A 317 6.13 -0.49 -7.56
N GLY A 318 7.04 -0.41 -8.52
CA GLY A 318 7.87 0.78 -8.73
C GLY A 318 8.96 0.97 -7.67
N GLU A 319 9.37 -0.07 -6.95
CA GLU A 319 10.49 -0.04 -5.99
C GLU A 319 11.85 0.17 -6.69
N LYS A 320 11.93 -0.10 -8.00
CA LYS A 320 13.09 0.24 -8.81
C LYS A 320 13.33 1.74 -8.97
N TRP A 321 14.53 2.15 -8.54
CA TRP A 321 15.05 3.50 -8.76
C TRP A 321 15.42 3.74 -10.23
N ILE A 322 14.98 4.90 -10.73
CA ILE A 322 15.29 5.46 -12.04
C ILE A 322 16.23 6.64 -11.81
N GLU A 323 17.49 6.47 -12.17
CA GLU A 323 18.52 7.49 -12.03
C GLU A 323 18.54 8.40 -13.26
N ILE A 324 18.32 9.70 -13.05
CA ILE A 324 18.49 10.73 -14.07
C ILE A 324 19.68 11.61 -13.68
N LYS A 325 20.74 11.60 -14.49
CA LYS A 325 21.99 12.34 -14.32
C LYS A 325 22.10 13.53 -15.27
N GLY A 326 21.26 13.58 -16.30
CA GLY A 326 21.33 14.64 -17.32
C GLY A 326 20.27 14.50 -18.40
N LYS A 327 20.69 14.50 -19.68
CA LYS A 327 19.79 14.47 -20.85
C LYS A 327 19.48 13.06 -21.35
N GLU A 328 19.56 12.07 -20.48
CA GLU A 328 19.35 10.69 -20.91
C GLU A 328 17.88 10.40 -21.19
N HIS A 329 17.68 9.38 -22.01
CA HIS A 329 16.38 8.82 -22.32
C HIS A 329 16.31 7.46 -21.64
N VAL A 330 15.33 7.30 -20.76
CA VAL A 330 15.09 6.07 -20.01
C VAL A 330 13.76 5.48 -20.44
N GLU A 331 13.80 4.24 -20.92
CA GLU A 331 12.60 3.45 -21.22
C GLU A 331 12.29 2.51 -20.06
N GLN A 332 11.09 2.61 -19.50
CA GLN A 332 10.64 1.77 -18.39
C GLN A 332 9.29 1.12 -18.73
N THR A 333 9.30 -0.20 -18.96
CA THR A 333 8.05 -0.93 -19.18
C THR A 333 7.50 -1.46 -17.85
N ILE A 334 6.19 -1.27 -17.65
CA ILE A 334 5.41 -1.76 -16.53
C ILE A 334 4.53 -2.91 -17.03
N VAL A 335 4.67 -4.07 -16.39
CA VAL A 335 3.84 -5.25 -16.68
C VAL A 335 3.09 -5.67 -15.42
N LEU A 336 1.76 -5.60 -15.48
CA LEU A 336 0.90 -6.21 -14.48
C LEU A 336 0.83 -7.72 -14.71
N GLN A 337 1.06 -8.48 -13.66
CA GLN A 337 1.02 -9.94 -13.66
C GLN A 337 -0.29 -10.44 -13.08
N ARG A 338 -0.80 -11.56 -13.60
CA ARG A 338 -2.03 -12.17 -13.08
C ARG A 338 -1.80 -12.66 -11.65
N LEU A 339 -2.74 -12.42 -10.75
CA LEU A 339 -2.73 -13.01 -9.42
C LEU A 339 -2.82 -14.53 -9.52
N MET A 340 -1.94 -15.25 -8.83
CA MET A 340 -1.96 -16.73 -8.81
C MET A 340 -3.15 -17.25 -7.99
N GLU A 341 -3.66 -18.43 -8.32
CA GLU A 341 -4.74 -19.08 -7.58
C GLU A 341 -4.24 -19.93 -6.41
N LEU A 342 -5.00 -19.92 -5.31
CA LEU A 342 -4.79 -20.80 -4.16
C LEU A 342 -5.73 -22.01 -4.24
N LYS A 343 -5.26 -23.17 -3.78
CA LYS A 343 -6.06 -24.41 -3.83
C LYS A 343 -6.51 -24.88 -2.45
N SER A 344 -5.60 -24.94 -1.46
CA SER A 344 -5.94 -25.43 -0.11
C SER A 344 -4.93 -24.91 0.92
N PRO A 345 -5.34 -24.58 2.16
CA PRO A 345 -6.72 -24.54 2.62
C PRO A 345 -7.50 -23.36 2.00
N ALA A 346 -8.81 -23.52 1.80
CA ALA A 346 -9.63 -22.49 1.17
C ALA A 346 -11.03 -22.47 1.76
N ASN A 347 -11.73 -21.33 1.60
CA ASN A 347 -13.15 -21.17 1.91
C ASN A 347 -13.52 -21.61 3.35
N GLU A 348 -12.74 -21.13 4.32
CA GLU A 348 -12.92 -21.39 5.76
C GLU A 348 -12.76 -22.87 6.17
N GLN A 349 -11.93 -23.62 5.44
CA GLN A 349 -11.65 -25.01 5.78
C GLN A 349 -11.19 -25.16 7.24
N VAL A 350 -11.81 -26.10 7.96
CA VAL A 350 -11.49 -26.42 9.35
C VAL A 350 -10.41 -27.49 9.42
N ILE A 351 -9.33 -27.20 10.15
CA ILE A 351 -8.19 -28.09 10.32
C ILE A 351 -8.16 -28.61 11.76
N THR A 352 -8.30 -29.93 11.90
CA THR A 352 -8.26 -30.64 13.19
C THR A 352 -7.05 -31.55 13.37
N GLY A 353 -6.30 -31.81 12.28
CA GLY A 353 -5.06 -32.57 12.32
C GLY A 353 -3.90 -31.77 12.90
N ASP A 354 -2.72 -32.39 12.97
CA ASP A 354 -1.48 -31.79 13.47
C ASP A 354 -0.66 -31.05 12.39
N HIS A 355 -1.13 -31.07 11.14
CA HIS A 355 -0.51 -30.40 9.99
C HIS A 355 -1.52 -29.61 9.15
N VAL A 356 -1.02 -28.56 8.49
CA VAL A 356 -1.71 -27.83 7.43
C VAL A 356 -0.99 -28.09 6.11
N LYS A 357 -1.71 -28.56 5.10
CA LYS A 357 -1.20 -28.66 3.73
C LYS A 357 -1.59 -27.39 2.98
N PHE A 358 -0.62 -26.57 2.63
CA PHE A 358 -0.76 -25.42 1.73
C PHE A 358 -0.47 -25.86 0.29
N GLU A 359 -1.32 -25.49 -0.66
CA GLU A 359 -1.18 -25.84 -2.07
C GLU A 359 -1.71 -24.71 -2.96
N TRP A 360 -0.95 -24.33 -3.98
CA TRP A 360 -1.26 -23.24 -4.89
C TRP A 360 -1.02 -23.64 -6.36
N GLU A 361 -1.32 -22.71 -7.26
CA GLU A 361 -0.98 -22.80 -8.67
C GLU A 361 0.53 -22.62 -8.90
N PRO A 362 1.21 -23.51 -9.65
CA PRO A 362 2.61 -23.31 -10.00
C PRO A 362 2.78 -22.12 -10.94
N VAL A 363 3.83 -21.33 -10.71
CA VAL A 363 4.17 -20.15 -11.50
C VAL A 363 5.39 -20.43 -12.37
N GLU A 364 5.28 -20.18 -13.67
CA GLU A 364 6.39 -20.32 -14.60
C GLU A 364 7.52 -19.34 -14.28
N GLY A 365 8.77 -19.84 -14.28
CA GLY A 365 9.95 -19.04 -13.96
C GLY A 365 10.20 -18.82 -12.46
N ALA A 366 9.31 -19.29 -11.57
CA ALA A 366 9.53 -19.20 -10.14
C ALA A 366 10.68 -20.12 -9.70
N ALA A 367 11.71 -19.53 -9.11
CA ALA A 367 12.79 -20.26 -8.45
C ALA A 367 12.38 -20.70 -7.04
N TYR A 368 11.56 -19.89 -6.37
CA TYR A 368 10.99 -20.23 -5.07
C TYR A 368 9.70 -19.44 -4.78
N TYR A 369 9.02 -19.85 -3.70
CA TYR A 369 7.85 -19.21 -3.14
C TYR A 369 8.07 -18.80 -1.68
N LYS A 370 7.37 -17.75 -1.29
CA LYS A 370 7.24 -17.28 0.09
C LYS A 370 5.79 -17.42 0.52
N LEU A 371 5.58 -18.13 1.62
CA LEU A 371 4.30 -18.34 2.26
C LEU A 371 4.12 -17.31 3.37
N LEU A 372 3.03 -16.56 3.28
CA LEU A 372 2.59 -15.61 4.29
C LEU A 372 1.38 -16.17 4.99
N THR A 373 1.28 -15.96 6.28
CA THR A 373 0.12 -16.35 7.08
C THR A 373 -0.30 -15.20 7.96
N GLY A 374 -1.58 -15.15 8.28
CA GLY A 374 -2.18 -14.04 8.98
C GLY A 374 -3.38 -14.43 9.82
N MET A 375 -3.86 -13.47 10.59
CA MET A 375 -5.02 -13.60 11.46
C MET A 375 -5.85 -12.33 11.44
N LYS A 376 -7.13 -12.50 11.76
CA LYS A 376 -8.08 -11.40 11.90
C LYS A 376 -7.88 -10.70 13.25
N VAL A 377 -7.81 -9.38 13.23
CA VAL A 377 -7.79 -8.48 14.39
C VAL A 377 -8.91 -7.45 14.22
N ASP A 378 -9.18 -6.64 15.26
CA ASP A 378 -10.27 -5.65 15.20
C ASP A 378 -10.10 -4.63 14.06
N SER A 379 -8.85 -4.29 13.71
CA SER A 379 -8.52 -3.38 12.62
C SER A 379 -8.47 -4.02 11.22
N GLY A 380 -8.81 -5.30 11.09
CA GLY A 380 -8.81 -6.03 9.82
C GLY A 380 -7.97 -7.30 9.87
N TRP A 381 -7.07 -7.49 8.90
CA TRP A 381 -6.20 -8.65 8.86
C TRP A 381 -4.74 -8.23 8.98
N ILE A 382 -3.98 -8.96 9.79
CA ILE A 382 -2.52 -8.85 9.83
C ILE A 382 -1.91 -10.12 9.26
N ALA A 383 -0.87 -9.98 8.45
CA ALA A 383 -0.13 -11.11 7.89
C ALA A 383 1.37 -10.85 7.97
N ALA A 384 2.14 -11.92 8.10
CA ALA A 384 3.59 -11.88 8.11
C ALA A 384 4.16 -13.01 7.26
N SER A 385 5.40 -12.83 6.80
CA SER A 385 6.17 -13.91 6.20
C SER A 385 6.29 -15.07 7.19
N PHE A 386 5.98 -16.27 6.74
CA PHE A 386 6.05 -17.48 7.56
C PHE A 386 7.18 -18.39 7.10
N LEU A 387 7.16 -18.79 5.84
CA LEU A 387 8.21 -19.61 5.22
C LEU A 387 8.64 -18.96 3.91
N THR A 388 9.91 -19.12 3.56
CA THR A 388 10.49 -18.62 2.32
C THR A 388 11.28 -19.72 1.63
N HIS A 389 11.70 -19.48 0.40
CA HIS A 389 12.52 -20.40 -0.39
C HIS A 389 11.87 -21.79 -0.60
N ILE A 390 10.53 -21.86 -0.64
CA ILE A 390 9.82 -23.10 -0.94
C ILE A 390 9.97 -23.36 -2.45
N GLN A 391 10.52 -24.50 -2.85
CA GLN A 391 10.75 -24.81 -4.27
C GLN A 391 9.55 -25.48 -4.95
N ASP A 392 8.74 -26.20 -4.17
CA ASP A 392 7.52 -26.83 -4.67
C ASP A 392 6.33 -25.87 -4.54
N HIS A 393 5.22 -26.18 -5.21
CA HIS A 393 3.97 -25.43 -5.20
C HIS A 393 2.97 -25.95 -4.16
N GLN A 394 3.50 -26.71 -3.18
CA GLN A 394 2.79 -27.23 -2.03
C GLN A 394 3.76 -27.41 -0.86
N ILE A 395 3.26 -27.29 0.37
CA ILE A 395 4.03 -27.58 1.57
C ILE A 395 3.11 -28.09 2.69
N SER A 396 3.57 -29.06 3.46
CA SER A 396 2.89 -29.53 4.67
C SER A 396 3.65 -29.02 5.88
N VAL A 397 2.98 -28.24 6.73
CA VAL A 397 3.59 -27.60 7.90
C VAL A 397 2.93 -28.08 9.18
N SER A 398 3.72 -28.33 10.23
CA SER A 398 3.17 -28.72 11.53
C SER A 398 2.48 -27.55 12.22
N LEU A 399 1.43 -27.81 12.99
CA LEU A 399 0.76 -26.76 13.76
C LEU A 399 1.67 -26.12 14.80
N GLU A 400 2.62 -26.87 15.35
CA GLU A 400 3.59 -26.29 16.29
C GLU A 400 4.49 -25.24 15.62
N ASP A 401 4.81 -25.37 14.33
CA ASP A 401 5.55 -24.34 13.60
C ASP A 401 4.72 -23.07 13.41
N LEU A 402 3.43 -23.22 13.09
CA LEU A 402 2.50 -22.09 13.01
C LEU A 402 2.32 -21.40 14.37
N TYR A 403 2.23 -22.17 15.46
CA TYR A 403 2.11 -21.59 16.79
C TYR A 403 3.38 -20.82 17.20
N ASP A 404 4.56 -21.28 16.78
CA ASP A 404 5.85 -20.60 17.02
C ASP A 404 6.08 -19.36 16.16
N GLN A 405 5.25 -19.13 15.14
CA GLN A 405 5.35 -17.95 14.31
C GLN A 405 5.23 -16.70 15.15
N THR A 406 6.22 -15.83 15.04
CA THR A 406 6.18 -14.53 15.71
C THR A 406 5.34 -13.58 14.87
N THR A 407 4.31 -13.01 15.48
CA THR A 407 3.51 -11.94 14.91
C THR A 407 3.70 -10.69 15.75
N GLY A 408 3.62 -9.51 15.13
CA GLY A 408 3.59 -8.25 15.88
C GLY A 408 2.47 -8.27 16.92
N ILE A 409 2.72 -7.68 18.08
CA ILE A 409 1.72 -7.53 19.13
C ILE A 409 1.01 -6.21 18.89
N ALA A 410 -0.28 -6.26 18.61
CA ALA A 410 -1.11 -5.07 18.57
C ALA A 410 -1.43 -4.63 20.00
N TYR A 411 -1.58 -3.33 20.21
CA TYR A 411 -1.98 -2.76 21.50
C TYR A 411 -3.31 -2.02 21.31
N SER A 412 -4.19 -2.13 22.30
CA SER A 412 -5.47 -1.45 22.27
C SER A 412 -5.29 0.04 22.61
N ASN A 413 -5.92 0.91 21.80
CA ASN A 413 -5.81 2.36 21.92
C ASN A 413 -6.42 2.92 23.24
N GLU A 414 -7.32 2.17 23.89
CA GLU A 414 -8.03 2.65 25.09
C GLU A 414 -7.28 2.36 26.39
N ASP A 415 -6.74 1.16 26.52
CA ASP A 415 -6.13 0.65 27.76
C ASP A 415 -4.60 0.45 27.63
N ASN A 416 -4.04 0.65 26.44
CA ASN A 416 -2.63 0.40 26.11
C ASN A 416 -2.15 -1.01 26.51
N LEU A 417 -3.09 -1.96 26.53
CA LEU A 417 -2.79 -3.37 26.79
C LEU A 417 -2.61 -4.12 25.47
N PRO A 418 -1.76 -5.17 25.44
CA PRO A 418 -1.68 -6.06 24.30
C PRO A 418 -3.06 -6.58 23.89
N ASP A 419 -3.28 -6.75 22.59
CA ASP A 419 -4.47 -7.35 22.03
C ASP A 419 -4.44 -8.88 22.23
N PRO A 420 -5.47 -9.49 22.84
CA PRO A 420 -5.48 -10.92 23.11
C PRO A 420 -5.36 -11.82 21.87
N VAL A 421 -5.85 -11.37 20.70
CA VAL A 421 -5.78 -12.16 19.46
C VAL A 421 -4.33 -12.26 19.00
N THR A 422 -3.62 -11.14 18.93
CA THR A 422 -2.19 -11.14 18.57
C THR A 422 -1.31 -11.85 19.60
N MET A 423 -1.68 -11.76 20.89
CA MET A 423 -0.98 -12.48 21.97
C MET A 423 -1.07 -14.00 21.83
N LEU A 424 -2.27 -14.54 21.59
CA LEU A 424 -2.47 -15.98 21.38
C LEU A 424 -2.01 -16.44 19.99
N GLY A 425 -2.07 -15.57 18.98
CA GLY A 425 -1.71 -15.88 17.61
C GLY A 425 -2.47 -17.10 17.06
N PHE A 426 -1.76 -17.97 16.33
CA PHE A 426 -2.31 -19.21 15.79
C PHE A 426 -2.78 -20.21 16.85
N ALA A 427 -2.34 -20.08 18.12
CA ALA A 427 -2.83 -20.94 19.20
C ALA A 427 -4.27 -20.60 19.63
N ASN A 428 -4.84 -19.49 19.15
CA ASN A 428 -6.24 -19.16 19.36
C ASN A 428 -7.16 -20.10 18.55
N SER A 429 -7.71 -21.13 19.20
CA SER A 429 -8.64 -22.07 18.55
C SER A 429 -9.98 -21.44 18.15
N GLU A 430 -10.24 -20.19 18.52
CA GLU A 430 -11.42 -19.42 18.11
C GLU A 430 -11.08 -18.37 17.04
N GLY A 431 -9.83 -18.30 16.59
CA GLY A 431 -9.38 -17.35 15.58
C GLY A 431 -9.75 -17.75 14.15
N GLU A 432 -9.85 -16.74 13.29
CA GLU A 432 -9.90 -16.87 11.84
C GLU A 432 -8.51 -16.54 11.26
N PHE A 433 -8.02 -17.38 10.35
CA PHE A 433 -6.68 -17.27 9.79
C PHE A 433 -6.73 -17.12 8.27
N LEU A 434 -5.75 -16.40 7.73
CA LEU A 434 -5.55 -16.27 6.29
C LEU A 434 -4.14 -16.72 5.88
N TRP A 435 -3.95 -16.98 4.59
CA TRP A 435 -2.62 -17.23 4.03
C TRP A 435 -2.50 -16.75 2.59
N ASN A 436 -1.28 -16.37 2.18
CA ASN A 436 -0.98 -15.91 0.83
C ASN A 436 0.35 -16.47 0.37
N VAL A 437 0.58 -16.47 -0.94
CA VAL A 437 1.83 -16.92 -1.55
C VAL A 437 2.37 -15.85 -2.49
N GLU A 438 3.67 -15.62 -2.41
CA GLU A 438 4.46 -14.78 -3.32
C GLU A 438 5.45 -15.68 -4.08
N ALA A 439 5.57 -15.50 -5.39
CA ALA A 439 6.47 -16.28 -6.25
C ALA A 439 7.63 -15.40 -6.72
N TYR A 440 8.86 -15.90 -6.62
CA TYR A 440 10.07 -15.14 -6.90
C TYR A 440 10.96 -15.84 -7.93
N ASP A 441 11.66 -15.05 -8.76
CA ASP A 441 12.66 -15.55 -9.69
C ASP A 441 14.01 -15.85 -8.99
N SER A 442 15.01 -16.31 -9.73
CA SER A 442 16.33 -16.65 -9.17
C SER A 442 17.18 -15.43 -8.77
N ARG A 443 16.66 -14.21 -8.96
CA ARG A 443 17.29 -12.93 -8.61
C ARG A 443 16.48 -12.22 -7.51
N ASP A 444 15.68 -12.97 -6.77
CA ASP A 444 14.80 -12.49 -5.70
C ASP A 444 13.78 -11.43 -6.14
N GLN A 445 13.43 -11.39 -7.45
CA GLN A 445 12.41 -10.48 -7.97
C GLN A 445 11.03 -11.13 -7.91
N LEU A 446 10.04 -10.42 -7.37
CA LEU A 446 8.65 -10.89 -7.34
C LEU A 446 8.13 -11.07 -8.76
N ILE A 447 7.63 -12.27 -9.08
CA ILE A 447 6.96 -12.58 -10.34
C ILE A 447 5.46 -12.28 -10.20
N THR A 448 4.82 -12.84 -9.18
CA THR A 448 3.40 -12.59 -8.88
C THR A 448 3.09 -13.01 -7.44
N ARG A 449 1.86 -12.75 -6.99
CA ARG A 449 1.36 -13.08 -5.65
C ARG A 449 -0.10 -13.53 -5.71
N SER A 450 -0.61 -14.14 -4.64
CA SER A 450 -2.00 -14.60 -4.57
C SER A 450 -2.97 -13.54 -4.06
N ASN A 451 -2.48 -12.58 -3.28
CA ASN A 451 -3.26 -11.48 -2.71
C ASN A 451 -3.29 -10.25 -3.62
N GLY A 452 -4.45 -9.61 -3.68
CA GLY A 452 -4.66 -8.39 -4.46
C GLY A 452 -6.15 -8.12 -4.63
N TYR A 453 -6.48 -7.21 -5.54
CA TYR A 453 -7.86 -6.87 -5.84
C TYR A 453 -8.52 -8.01 -6.63
N ARG A 454 -9.54 -8.63 -6.04
CA ARG A 454 -10.39 -9.65 -6.65
C ARG A 454 -11.85 -9.23 -6.43
N LEU A 455 -12.38 -8.44 -7.36
CA LEU A 455 -13.58 -7.60 -7.16
C LEU A 455 -14.82 -8.13 -7.88
N ASN A 456 -14.68 -9.18 -8.70
CA ASN A 456 -15.79 -9.78 -9.42
C ASN A 456 -15.82 -11.32 -9.24
N GLU A 457 -16.94 -11.95 -9.57
CA GLU A 457 -17.11 -13.40 -9.40
C GLU A 457 -16.08 -14.23 -10.18
N SER A 458 -15.64 -13.74 -11.35
CA SER A 458 -14.66 -14.44 -12.19
C SER A 458 -13.23 -14.35 -11.65
N THR A 459 -12.91 -13.35 -10.84
CA THR A 459 -11.58 -13.13 -10.25
C THR A 459 -11.52 -13.51 -8.77
N MET A 460 -12.65 -13.70 -8.08
CA MET A 460 -12.69 -14.00 -6.64
C MET A 460 -11.89 -15.26 -6.28
N GLY A 461 -12.03 -16.32 -7.08
CA GLY A 461 -11.36 -17.59 -6.84
C GLY A 461 -11.67 -18.18 -5.46
N ASN A 462 -10.70 -18.91 -4.90
CA ASN A 462 -10.79 -19.46 -3.55
C ASN A 462 -10.42 -18.41 -2.49
N LEU A 463 -11.23 -18.29 -1.44
CA LEU A 463 -10.89 -17.42 -0.32
C LEU A 463 -9.75 -18.03 0.50
N PRO A 464 -8.68 -17.28 0.81
CA PRO A 464 -7.49 -17.76 1.54
C PRO A 464 -7.73 -18.03 3.03
N LEU A 465 -8.96 -18.37 3.44
CA LEU A 465 -9.37 -18.44 4.83
C LEU A 465 -9.42 -19.86 5.35
N PHE A 466 -9.00 -20.06 6.60
CA PHE A 466 -9.05 -21.35 7.29
C PHE A 466 -9.18 -21.19 8.81
N GLN A 467 -9.55 -22.27 9.49
CA GLN A 467 -9.68 -22.32 10.95
C GLN A 467 -8.84 -23.45 11.54
N LEU A 468 -8.23 -23.19 12.71
CA LEU A 468 -7.47 -24.19 13.45
C LEU A 468 -8.27 -24.67 14.67
N LYS A 469 -8.63 -25.95 14.71
CA LYS A 469 -9.43 -26.58 15.79
C LYS A 469 -8.76 -27.81 16.39
N ALA A 470 -7.45 -27.97 16.20
CA ALA A 470 -6.68 -29.09 16.74
C ALA A 470 -6.46 -29.02 18.27
N ARG A 471 -6.66 -27.85 18.88
CA ARG A 471 -6.55 -27.63 20.32
C ARG A 471 -7.74 -26.85 20.86
N THR A 472 -7.84 -26.82 22.18
CA THR A 472 -8.74 -25.93 22.92
C THR A 472 -7.95 -24.91 23.72
N LEU A 473 -8.58 -23.78 24.03
CA LEU A 473 -8.01 -22.79 24.94
C LEU A 473 -7.88 -23.37 26.35
N THR A 474 -6.69 -23.25 26.94
CA THR A 474 -6.41 -23.60 28.33
C THR A 474 -7.00 -22.56 29.28
N PRO A 475 -7.12 -22.85 30.60
CA PRO A 475 -7.52 -21.83 31.58
C PRO A 475 -6.60 -20.59 31.58
N ALA A 476 -5.30 -20.77 31.29
CA ALA A 476 -4.36 -19.66 31.16
C ALA A 476 -4.60 -18.85 29.87
N ASP A 477 -4.96 -19.50 28.75
CA ASP A 477 -5.37 -18.81 27.52
C ASP A 477 -6.64 -17.96 27.74
N GLN A 478 -7.59 -18.46 28.54
CA GLN A 478 -8.79 -17.71 28.89
C GLN A 478 -8.48 -16.45 29.71
N LEU A 479 -7.44 -16.48 30.56
CA LEU A 479 -6.96 -15.28 31.25
C LEU A 479 -6.35 -14.27 30.27
N VAL A 480 -5.61 -14.73 29.26
CA VAL A 480 -5.10 -13.88 28.16
C VAL A 480 -6.25 -13.23 27.40
N LYS A 481 -7.30 -13.98 27.03
CA LYS A 481 -8.51 -13.42 26.40
C LYS A 481 -9.19 -12.35 27.24
N GLN A 482 -9.13 -12.48 28.56
CA GLN A 482 -9.68 -11.51 29.52
C GLN A 482 -8.72 -10.34 29.80
N LYS A 483 -7.59 -10.23 29.07
CA LYS A 483 -6.51 -9.25 29.29
C LYS A 483 -5.88 -9.31 30.69
N LYS A 484 -6.01 -10.45 31.39
CA LYS A 484 -5.43 -10.71 32.73
C LYS A 484 -4.02 -11.28 32.62
N TYR A 485 -3.11 -10.48 32.07
CA TYR A 485 -1.74 -10.92 31.74
C TYR A 485 -0.90 -11.37 32.93
N PRO A 486 -0.89 -10.67 34.09
CA PRO A 486 -0.15 -11.12 35.26
C PRO A 486 -0.61 -12.49 35.78
N GLU A 487 -1.92 -12.71 35.84
CA GLU A 487 -2.52 -13.97 36.27
C GLU A 487 -2.27 -15.09 35.26
N ALA A 488 -2.39 -14.79 33.97
CA ALA A 488 -2.06 -15.72 32.89
C ALA A 488 -0.60 -16.17 32.98
N LEU A 489 0.34 -15.22 33.18
CA LEU A 489 1.77 -15.51 33.34
C LEU A 489 2.00 -16.47 34.51
N GLN A 490 1.39 -16.22 35.67
CA GLN A 490 1.51 -17.13 36.81
C GLN A 490 0.94 -18.52 36.53
N ALA A 491 -0.19 -18.60 35.83
CA ALA A 491 -0.80 -19.86 35.44
C ALA A 491 0.13 -20.67 34.50
N TYR A 492 0.72 -20.07 33.47
CA TYR A 492 1.69 -20.74 32.61
C TYR A 492 2.95 -21.16 33.38
N LEU A 493 3.48 -20.30 34.25
CA LEU A 493 4.64 -20.64 35.08
C LEU A 493 4.35 -21.84 36.00
N GLN A 494 3.12 -21.96 36.53
CA GLN A 494 2.72 -23.10 37.33
C GLN A 494 2.67 -24.40 36.52
N VAL A 495 2.21 -24.35 35.27
CA VAL A 495 2.30 -25.50 34.34
C VAL A 495 3.75 -25.89 34.11
N LEU A 496 4.65 -24.92 33.89
CA LEU A 496 6.07 -25.19 33.65
C LEU A 496 6.83 -25.78 34.85
N LYS A 497 6.26 -25.73 36.07
CA LYS A 497 6.83 -26.43 37.24
C LYS A 497 6.62 -27.94 37.15
N THR A 498 5.50 -28.39 36.60
CA THR A 498 5.17 -29.83 36.47
C THR A 498 5.51 -30.37 35.09
N GLN A 499 5.43 -29.52 34.06
CA GLN A 499 5.69 -29.87 32.66
C GLN A 499 6.73 -28.90 32.08
N PRO A 500 8.02 -29.07 32.41
CA PRO A 500 9.05 -28.10 32.06
C PRO A 500 9.36 -27.98 30.56
N LYS A 501 8.81 -28.87 29.72
CA LYS A 501 8.96 -28.83 28.26
C LYS A 501 7.63 -28.51 27.54
N ASP A 502 6.60 -28.07 28.27
CA ASP A 502 5.35 -27.66 27.64
C ASP A 502 5.58 -26.46 26.72
N LEU A 503 5.48 -26.69 25.41
CA LEU A 503 5.83 -25.72 24.38
C LEU A 503 4.92 -24.49 24.42
N HIS A 504 3.61 -24.71 24.59
CA HIS A 504 2.65 -23.61 24.63
C HIS A 504 2.89 -22.68 25.82
N SER A 505 3.09 -23.23 27.02
CA SER A 505 3.38 -22.40 28.20
C SER A 505 4.71 -21.68 28.09
N LEU A 506 5.76 -22.32 27.53
CA LEU A 506 7.04 -21.64 27.25
C LEU A 506 6.84 -20.44 26.32
N ARG A 507 6.12 -20.65 25.21
CA ARG A 507 5.82 -19.64 24.20
C ARG A 507 5.05 -18.46 24.81
N MET A 508 4.00 -18.74 25.57
CA MET A 508 3.17 -17.70 26.17
C MET A 508 3.89 -16.93 27.27
N VAL A 509 4.75 -17.57 28.07
CA VAL A 509 5.61 -16.88 29.05
C VAL A 509 6.54 -15.90 28.36
N VAL A 510 7.22 -16.32 27.29
CA VAL A 510 8.12 -15.45 26.52
C VAL A 510 7.34 -14.27 25.94
N ARG A 511 6.21 -14.51 25.26
CA ARG A 511 5.38 -13.45 24.66
C ARG A 511 4.87 -12.44 25.68
N ILE A 512 4.34 -12.89 26.83
CA ILE A 512 3.80 -11.98 27.87
C ILE A 512 4.90 -11.13 28.50
N LEU A 513 6.10 -11.68 28.68
CA LEU A 513 7.23 -10.90 29.19
C LEU A 513 7.70 -9.88 28.16
N GLU A 514 7.93 -10.30 26.90
CA GLU A 514 8.36 -9.39 25.82
C GLU A 514 7.35 -8.27 25.55
N ALA A 515 6.04 -8.54 25.63
CA ALA A 515 4.98 -7.54 25.44
C ALA A 515 5.04 -6.37 26.43
N ASN A 516 5.67 -6.56 27.60
CA ASN A 516 5.78 -5.55 28.65
C ASN A 516 7.14 -4.82 28.63
N GLN A 517 8.01 -5.07 27.65
CA GLN A 517 9.40 -4.56 27.64
C GLN A 517 9.49 -3.03 27.71
N ASP A 518 8.52 -2.31 27.14
CA ASP A 518 8.51 -0.83 27.14
C ASP A 518 8.28 -0.28 28.56
N GLN A 519 7.56 -1.02 29.40
CA GLN A 519 7.29 -0.66 30.80
C GLN A 519 8.30 -1.30 31.77
N ASP A 520 8.84 -2.47 31.43
CA ASP A 520 9.83 -3.22 32.20
C ASP A 520 11.06 -3.52 31.35
N LYS A 521 12.09 -2.67 31.47
CA LYS A 521 13.38 -2.85 30.79
C LYS A 521 14.08 -4.17 31.13
N THR A 522 13.69 -4.84 32.22
CA THR A 522 14.24 -6.14 32.64
C THR A 522 13.45 -7.33 32.08
N ALA A 523 12.32 -7.08 31.40
CA ALA A 523 11.43 -8.14 30.94
C ALA A 523 12.13 -9.11 29.97
N ARG A 524 12.99 -8.58 29.09
CA ARG A 524 13.78 -9.40 28.16
C ARG A 524 14.78 -10.30 28.88
N ASP A 525 15.45 -9.80 29.92
CA ASP A 525 16.34 -10.60 30.78
C ASP A 525 15.57 -11.69 31.54
N ARG A 526 14.38 -11.36 32.05
CA ARG A 526 13.49 -12.32 32.72
C ARG A 526 12.97 -13.39 31.77
N ALA A 527 12.79 -13.07 30.49
CA ALA A 527 12.35 -14.00 29.45
C ALA A 527 13.47 -14.93 28.97
N LEU A 528 14.74 -14.51 29.02
CA LEU A 528 15.91 -15.27 28.55
C LEU A 528 15.93 -16.76 28.97
N PRO A 529 15.72 -17.16 30.25
CA PRO A 529 15.72 -18.58 30.61
C PRO A 529 14.62 -19.38 29.91
N TYR A 530 13.48 -18.76 29.60
CA TYR A 530 12.38 -19.39 28.88
C TYR A 530 12.64 -19.42 27.37
N MET A 531 13.24 -18.37 26.80
CA MET A 531 13.70 -18.37 25.39
C MET A 531 14.69 -19.50 25.13
N LYS A 532 15.68 -19.67 26.01
CA LYS A 532 16.66 -20.77 25.91
C LYS A 532 16.00 -22.14 25.98
N ARG A 533 15.04 -22.33 26.90
CA ARG A 533 14.28 -23.58 27.02
C ARG A 533 13.43 -23.84 25.78
N LEU A 534 12.74 -22.82 25.28
CA LEU A 534 11.92 -22.92 24.07
C LEU A 534 12.77 -23.32 22.86
N ALA A 535 13.88 -22.62 22.61
CA ALA A 535 14.82 -22.95 21.53
C ALA A 535 15.49 -24.32 21.70
N ALA A 536 15.68 -24.80 22.93
CA ALA A 536 16.23 -26.14 23.17
C ALA A 536 15.21 -27.27 22.94
N VAL A 537 13.93 -27.04 23.21
CA VAL A 537 12.87 -28.03 22.98
C VAL A 537 12.46 -28.03 21.50
N LYS A 538 12.34 -26.86 20.88
CA LYS A 538 11.96 -26.69 19.47
C LYS A 538 12.84 -25.63 18.80
N PRO A 539 14.01 -26.03 18.28
CA PRO A 539 14.85 -25.17 17.47
C PRO A 539 14.09 -24.73 16.20
N SER A 540 13.93 -23.43 16.01
CA SER A 540 13.33 -22.82 14.83
C SER A 540 14.02 -21.48 14.57
N THR A 541 14.00 -20.98 13.33
CA THR A 541 14.59 -19.66 13.01
C THR A 541 14.01 -18.57 13.91
N SER A 542 12.69 -18.57 14.12
CA SER A 542 11.96 -17.66 15.03
C SER A 542 12.45 -17.73 16.49
N ASN A 543 12.59 -18.95 17.05
CA ASN A 543 13.00 -19.13 18.44
C ASN A 543 14.49 -18.79 18.64
N LEU A 544 15.33 -19.08 17.65
CA LEU A 544 16.78 -18.82 17.69
C LEU A 544 17.08 -17.34 17.44
N TRP A 545 16.35 -16.67 16.56
CA TRP A 545 16.52 -15.23 16.28
C TRP A 545 16.35 -14.37 17.53
N ARG A 546 15.41 -14.71 18.42
CA ARG A 546 15.26 -14.01 19.71
C ARG A 546 16.53 -14.01 20.54
N LEU A 547 17.25 -15.14 20.55
CA LEU A 547 18.52 -15.29 21.26
C LEU A 547 19.66 -14.60 20.51
N VAL A 548 19.68 -14.68 19.18
CA VAL A 548 20.64 -13.94 18.33
C VAL A 548 20.53 -12.44 18.60
N SER A 549 19.33 -11.86 18.47
CA SER A 549 19.08 -10.44 18.72
C SER A 549 19.39 -10.06 20.17
N TYR A 550 19.01 -10.88 21.16
CA TYR A 550 19.34 -10.59 22.56
C TYR A 550 20.84 -10.49 22.78
N TYR A 551 21.62 -11.44 22.24
CA TYR A 551 23.07 -11.45 22.43
C TYR A 551 23.82 -10.45 21.55
N TYR A 552 23.22 -10.03 20.44
CA TYR A 552 23.71 -8.92 19.64
C TYR A 552 23.65 -7.61 20.43
N ASP A 553 22.49 -7.31 21.04
CA ASP A 553 22.28 -6.09 21.83
C ASP A 553 23.20 -6.01 23.07
N GLN A 554 23.52 -7.17 23.65
CA GLN A 554 24.45 -7.30 24.78
C GLN A 554 25.93 -7.37 24.35
N GLU A 555 26.21 -7.30 23.04
CA GLU A 555 27.54 -7.50 22.43
C GLU A 555 28.25 -8.78 22.93
N ASN A 556 27.48 -9.80 23.28
CA ASN A 556 28.00 -11.09 23.71
C ASN A 556 28.27 -11.96 22.48
N TRP A 557 29.38 -11.66 21.80
CA TRP A 557 29.74 -12.28 20.52
C TRP A 557 29.88 -13.80 20.59
N LYS A 558 30.27 -14.36 21.74
CA LYS A 558 30.37 -15.81 21.92
C LYS A 558 29.01 -16.48 21.79
N GLU A 559 28.02 -16.01 22.55
CA GLU A 559 26.67 -16.59 22.50
C GLU A 559 25.94 -16.20 21.21
N PHE A 560 26.13 -14.96 20.72
CA PHE A 560 25.61 -14.53 19.41
C PHE A 560 26.04 -15.51 18.30
N ASN A 561 27.34 -15.77 18.16
CA ASN A 561 27.85 -16.66 17.11
C ASN A 561 27.33 -18.10 17.29
N ASN A 562 27.18 -18.58 18.53
CA ASN A 562 26.64 -19.91 18.84
C ASN A 562 25.18 -20.04 18.39
N TYR A 563 24.31 -19.09 18.72
CA TYR A 563 22.90 -19.13 18.31
C TYR A 563 22.72 -18.81 16.83
N TYR A 564 23.54 -17.93 16.25
CA TYR A 564 23.50 -17.64 14.82
C TYR A 564 23.88 -18.89 14.01
N ALA A 565 24.94 -19.61 14.40
CA ALA A 565 25.31 -20.88 13.75
C ALA A 565 24.17 -21.92 13.82
N LYS A 566 23.55 -22.10 14.98
CA LYS A 566 22.37 -22.99 15.12
C LYS A 566 21.20 -22.54 14.26
N MET A 567 20.95 -21.24 14.17
CA MET A 567 19.90 -20.69 13.32
C MET A 567 20.16 -21.02 11.85
N ARG A 568 21.42 -20.90 11.41
CA ARG A 568 21.84 -21.25 10.04
C ARG A 568 21.72 -22.74 9.74
N GLU A 569 21.96 -23.61 10.72
CA GLU A 569 21.73 -25.06 10.57
C GLU A 569 20.24 -25.39 10.41
N VAL A 570 19.36 -24.67 11.12
CA VAL A 570 17.90 -24.89 11.07
C VAL A 570 17.24 -24.28 9.84
N ALA A 571 17.69 -23.10 9.40
CA ALA A 571 17.01 -22.34 8.35
C ALA A 571 16.99 -23.06 6.99
N GLY A 572 18.00 -23.88 6.67
CA GLY A 572 18.09 -24.64 5.40
C GLY A 572 18.22 -23.79 4.12
N SER A 573 17.79 -22.52 4.13
CA SER A 573 17.82 -21.54 3.04
C SER A 573 18.92 -20.48 3.25
N SER A 574 19.16 -19.68 2.20
CA SER A 574 19.98 -18.48 2.31
C SER A 574 19.32 -17.46 3.27
N PRO A 575 20.08 -16.82 4.18
CA PRO A 575 19.57 -15.70 4.98
C PRO A 575 19.17 -14.54 4.07
N ASP A 576 18.21 -13.74 4.52
CA ASP A 576 17.86 -12.49 3.84
C ASP A 576 18.97 -11.42 4.02
N SER A 577 18.83 -10.30 3.30
CA SER A 577 19.81 -9.21 3.30
C SER A 577 19.99 -8.56 4.68
N TYR A 578 18.92 -8.51 5.49
CA TYR A 578 18.95 -7.91 6.81
C TYR A 578 19.74 -8.79 7.79
N ASP A 579 19.43 -10.08 7.86
CA ASP A 579 20.16 -11.07 8.67
C ASP A 579 21.65 -11.12 8.32
N LEU A 580 21.98 -11.01 7.02
CA LEU A 580 23.36 -10.91 6.54
C LEU A 580 24.04 -9.63 7.02
N SER A 581 23.34 -8.50 6.99
CA SER A 581 23.87 -7.21 7.42
C SER A 581 24.13 -7.15 8.93
N ILE A 582 23.23 -7.70 9.74
CA ILE A 582 23.42 -7.85 11.19
C ILE A 582 24.64 -8.75 11.48
N TYR A 583 24.78 -9.86 10.76
CA TYR A 583 25.94 -10.74 10.92
C TYR A 583 27.25 -10.08 10.47
N ALA A 584 27.24 -9.36 9.34
CA ALA A 584 28.38 -8.58 8.86
C ALA A 584 28.82 -7.53 9.88
N THR A 585 27.86 -6.81 10.45
CA THR A 585 28.10 -5.81 11.49
C THR A 585 28.67 -6.45 12.76
N ALA A 586 28.13 -7.59 13.18
CA ALA A 586 28.67 -8.34 14.32
C ALA A 586 30.12 -8.81 14.09
N LEU A 587 30.44 -9.29 12.87
CA LEU A 587 31.80 -9.67 12.50
C LEU A 587 32.75 -8.47 12.51
N MET A 588 32.30 -7.33 12.01
CA MET A 588 33.06 -6.08 12.03
C MET A 588 33.34 -5.64 13.47
N LYS A 589 32.33 -5.67 14.34
CA LYS A 589 32.49 -5.34 15.77
C LYS A 589 33.45 -6.28 16.51
N GLN A 590 33.66 -7.50 16.00
CA GLN A 590 34.65 -8.46 16.49
C GLN A 590 36.05 -8.28 15.87
N GLY A 591 36.27 -7.26 15.02
CA GLY A 591 37.52 -7.05 14.29
C GLY A 591 37.76 -8.02 13.12
N LYS A 592 36.76 -8.83 12.75
CA LYS A 592 36.84 -9.81 11.64
C LYS A 592 36.53 -9.16 10.29
N LEU A 593 37.29 -8.12 9.94
CA LEU A 593 36.96 -7.22 8.83
C LEU A 593 36.83 -7.93 7.46
N LYS A 594 37.68 -8.92 7.18
CA LYS A 594 37.63 -9.67 5.91
C LYS A 594 36.36 -10.52 5.78
N GLU A 595 35.93 -11.15 6.88
CA GLU A 595 34.71 -11.95 6.90
C GLU A 595 33.49 -11.03 6.81
N ALA A 596 33.50 -9.91 7.53
CA ALA A 596 32.45 -8.90 7.50
C ALA A 596 32.24 -8.34 6.08
N GLU A 597 33.31 -7.99 5.37
CA GLU A 597 33.21 -7.48 3.99
C GLU A 597 32.49 -8.46 3.04
N VAL A 598 32.78 -9.75 3.14
CA VAL A 598 32.11 -10.76 2.29
C VAL A 598 30.61 -10.77 2.54
N GLN A 599 30.19 -10.66 3.81
CA GLN A 599 28.78 -10.63 4.17
C GLN A 599 28.10 -9.31 3.78
N PHE A 600 28.77 -8.17 3.98
CA PHE A 600 28.25 -6.86 3.55
C PHE A 600 27.99 -6.80 2.05
N LYS A 601 28.94 -7.24 1.22
CA LYS A 601 28.74 -7.25 -0.24
C LYS A 601 27.54 -8.10 -0.63
N LYS A 602 27.45 -9.31 -0.07
CA LYS A 602 26.31 -10.19 -0.33
C LYS A 602 24.99 -9.55 0.09
N ALA A 603 24.96 -8.87 1.23
CA ALA A 603 23.76 -8.19 1.71
C ALA A 603 23.37 -7.00 0.82
N LEU A 604 24.32 -6.16 0.44
CA LEU A 604 24.10 -4.98 -0.40
C LEU A 604 23.68 -5.36 -1.82
N ASP A 605 24.23 -6.44 -2.38
CA ASP A 605 23.79 -6.96 -3.68
C ASP A 605 22.32 -7.46 -3.67
N MET A 606 21.79 -7.78 -2.49
CA MET A 606 20.41 -8.25 -2.28
C MET A 606 19.45 -7.14 -1.81
N ASP A 607 19.96 -6.01 -1.31
CA ASP A 607 19.16 -4.97 -0.64
C ASP A 607 19.00 -3.76 -1.54
N ILE A 608 17.82 -3.59 -2.16
CA ILE A 608 17.56 -2.49 -3.10
C ILE A 608 17.71 -1.10 -2.47
N ASP A 609 17.47 -0.99 -1.16
CA ASP A 609 17.58 0.25 -0.41
C ASP A 609 19.00 0.50 0.13
N HIS A 610 19.88 -0.51 0.05
CA HIS A 610 21.25 -0.49 0.56
C HIS A 610 21.38 0.03 2.01
N ARG A 611 20.45 -0.34 2.90
CA ARG A 611 20.27 0.23 4.26
C ARG A 611 21.53 0.22 5.13
N PHE A 612 22.41 -0.74 4.90
CA PHE A 612 23.65 -0.93 5.68
C PHE A 612 24.92 -0.42 4.98
N ILE A 613 24.81 0.35 3.88
CA ILE A 613 25.98 0.86 3.16
C ILE A 613 26.89 1.68 4.07
N GLY A 614 26.35 2.50 4.98
CA GLY A 614 27.15 3.26 5.94
C GLY A 614 28.10 2.39 6.77
N ALA A 615 27.63 1.23 7.26
CA ALA A 615 28.46 0.29 8.00
C ALA A 615 29.57 -0.34 7.13
N TYR A 616 29.25 -0.63 5.86
CA TYR A 616 30.25 -1.11 4.91
C TYR A 616 31.31 -0.03 4.58
N LEU A 617 30.91 1.23 4.44
CA LEU A 617 31.83 2.35 4.24
C LEU A 617 32.75 2.55 5.45
N ALA A 618 32.21 2.45 6.67
CA ALA A 618 33.00 2.49 7.89
C ALA A 618 34.08 1.39 7.90
N LEU A 619 33.74 0.18 7.48
CA LEU A 619 34.69 -0.93 7.32
C LEU A 619 35.79 -0.60 6.30
N LEU A 620 35.42 -0.09 5.12
CA LEU A 620 36.40 0.25 4.07
C LEU A 620 37.39 1.32 4.52
N LEU A 621 36.89 2.36 5.20
CA LEU A 621 37.72 3.44 5.73
C LEU A 621 38.62 2.93 6.88
N ALA A 622 38.10 2.09 7.78
CA ALA A 622 38.86 1.52 8.90
C ALA A 622 39.98 0.57 8.45
N ASP A 623 39.79 -0.12 7.32
CA ASP A 623 40.80 -1.01 6.71
C ASP A 623 41.88 -0.23 5.93
N GLY A 624 41.89 1.11 6.01
CA GLY A 624 42.92 1.96 5.40
C GLY A 624 42.86 2.02 3.88
N ARG A 625 41.73 1.64 3.27
CA ARG A 625 41.54 1.63 1.80
C ARG A 625 41.33 3.02 1.20
N GLY A 626 41.19 4.04 2.05
CA GLY A 626 41.12 5.45 1.69
C GLY A 626 39.79 5.89 1.08
N PHE A 627 39.63 7.21 0.94
CA PHE A 627 38.39 7.82 0.46
C PHE A 627 37.97 7.37 -0.94
N ALA A 628 38.91 7.07 -1.84
CA ALA A 628 38.60 6.69 -3.21
C ALA A 628 37.76 5.40 -3.30
N LYS A 629 38.13 4.36 -2.53
CA LYS A 629 37.37 3.10 -2.50
C LYS A 629 36.04 3.21 -1.76
N ALA A 630 36.00 4.02 -0.70
CA ALA A 630 34.75 4.32 -0.01
C ALA A 630 33.79 5.07 -0.95
N LEU A 631 34.30 6.01 -1.75
CA LEU A 631 33.50 6.75 -2.72
C LEU A 631 32.98 5.84 -3.84
N GLU A 632 33.81 4.97 -4.39
CA GLU A 632 33.39 3.98 -5.39
C GLU A 632 32.23 3.11 -4.87
N ALA A 633 32.34 2.60 -3.63
CA ALA A 633 31.28 1.82 -3.02
C ALA A 633 30.00 2.64 -2.76
N ALA A 634 30.14 3.88 -2.29
CA ALA A 634 29.00 4.77 -2.03
C ALA A 634 28.27 5.20 -3.31
N GLU A 635 28.97 5.31 -4.44
CA GLU A 635 28.39 5.61 -5.75
C GLU A 635 27.76 4.37 -6.41
N HIS A 636 28.24 3.18 -6.07
CA HIS A 636 27.69 1.92 -6.58
C HIS A 636 26.42 1.50 -5.83
N TYR A 637 26.44 1.60 -4.49
CA TYR A 637 25.34 1.24 -3.60
C TYR A 637 24.70 2.52 -3.02
N THR A 638 23.85 3.18 -3.80
CA THR A 638 23.15 4.39 -3.34
C THR A 638 22.19 4.07 -2.21
N ASP A 639 22.30 4.75 -1.07
CA ASP A 639 21.38 4.60 0.05
C ASP A 639 20.02 5.19 -0.29
N HIS A 640 18.98 4.36 -0.22
CA HIS A 640 17.60 4.76 -0.40
C HIS A 640 16.74 4.57 0.85
N ASP A 641 17.35 4.31 2.01
CA ASP A 641 16.64 4.13 3.28
C ASP A 641 15.92 5.42 3.71
N MET A 642 14.59 5.36 3.71
CA MET A 642 13.70 6.44 4.12
C MET A 642 13.38 6.44 5.61
N SER A 643 13.86 5.46 6.38
CA SER A 643 13.57 5.34 7.82
C SER A 643 14.30 6.38 8.69
N ILE A 644 15.30 7.06 8.12
CA ILE A 644 16.14 8.03 8.80
C ILE A 644 15.69 9.46 8.46
N ASP A 645 15.51 10.32 9.48
CA ASP A 645 15.03 11.74 9.43
C ASP A 645 15.82 12.74 8.51
N LYS A 646 16.71 12.23 7.66
CA LYS A 646 17.29 12.82 6.44
C LYS A 646 18.18 11.74 5.84
N MET A 647 17.97 11.45 4.55
CA MET A 647 18.78 10.50 3.79
C MET A 647 20.26 10.84 3.87
N ALA A 648 21.10 9.82 4.06
CA ALA A 648 22.53 9.98 4.08
C ALA A 648 23.08 10.06 2.65
N ASP A 649 23.55 11.23 2.24
CA ASP A 649 24.30 11.40 0.98
C ASP A 649 25.74 10.94 1.19
N TRP A 650 25.93 9.61 1.25
CA TRP A 650 27.24 9.02 1.49
C TRP A 650 28.31 9.49 0.51
N PRO A 651 28.08 9.56 -0.83
CA PRO A 651 29.07 10.11 -1.75
C PRO A 651 29.51 11.52 -1.37
N SER A 652 28.57 12.41 -1.05
CA SER A 652 28.87 13.78 -0.63
C SER A 652 29.62 13.83 0.71
N TYR A 653 29.25 12.97 1.67
CA TYR A 653 29.94 12.89 2.96
C TYR A 653 31.38 12.41 2.79
N ILE A 654 31.64 11.39 1.96
CA ILE A 654 32.99 10.92 1.66
C ILE A 654 33.82 12.01 0.98
N ARG A 655 33.28 12.69 -0.05
CA ARG A 655 33.99 13.81 -0.72
C ARG A 655 34.29 14.98 0.21
N SER A 656 33.35 15.28 1.11
CA SER A 656 33.50 16.35 2.10
C SER A 656 34.58 16.00 3.14
N MET A 657 34.62 14.76 3.62
CA MET A 657 35.69 14.28 4.51
C MET A 657 37.04 14.28 3.79
N GLN A 658 37.10 13.87 2.52
CA GLN A 658 38.32 13.94 1.73
C GLN A 658 38.83 15.38 1.62
N SER A 659 37.94 16.32 1.31
CA SER A 659 38.29 17.76 1.22
C SER A 659 38.74 18.32 2.58
N GLU A 660 38.07 17.93 3.67
CA GLU A 660 38.43 18.30 5.03
C GLU A 660 39.80 17.74 5.44
N ALA A 661 40.12 16.50 5.07
CA ALA A 661 41.41 15.86 5.28
C ALA A 661 42.54 16.56 4.51
N GLU A 662 42.28 16.96 3.27
CA GLU A 662 43.22 17.71 2.41
C GLU A 662 43.48 19.13 2.92
N ALA A 663 42.45 19.78 3.50
CA ALA A 663 42.56 21.10 4.10
C ALA A 663 43.16 21.10 5.52
N SER A 664 43.26 19.94 6.16
CA SER A 664 43.82 19.80 7.51
C SER A 664 45.30 20.17 7.54
N PRO A 665 45.78 20.90 8.58
CA PRO A 665 47.21 21.17 8.77
C PRO A 665 48.09 19.92 8.85
N SER A 666 47.51 18.76 9.17
CA SER A 666 48.17 17.47 9.16
C SER A 666 47.20 16.37 8.72
N SER A 667 47.37 15.89 7.49
CA SER A 667 46.61 14.75 6.95
C SER A 667 46.78 13.49 7.81
N ALA A 668 47.98 13.24 8.34
CA ALA A 668 48.22 12.10 9.24
C ALA A 668 47.46 12.23 10.57
N ALA A 669 47.30 13.45 11.11
CA ALA A 669 46.53 13.67 12.32
C ALA A 669 45.02 13.52 12.07
N TYR A 670 44.53 13.96 10.91
CA TYR A 670 43.15 13.75 10.51
C TYR A 670 42.84 12.26 10.36
N GLU A 671 43.70 11.53 9.63
CA GLU A 671 43.56 10.08 9.45
C GLU A 671 43.56 9.35 10.79
N ALA A 672 44.47 9.70 11.71
CA ALA A 672 44.49 9.12 13.05
C ALA A 672 43.18 9.35 13.82
N GLN A 673 42.58 10.53 13.68
CA GLN A 673 41.27 10.81 14.30
C GLN A 673 40.14 10.04 13.63
N LEU A 674 40.09 9.97 12.30
CA LEU A 674 39.14 9.15 11.57
C LEU A 674 39.20 7.69 12.04
N GLN A 675 40.40 7.11 12.07
CA GLN A 675 40.62 5.73 12.52
C GLN A 675 40.19 5.52 13.97
N GLU A 676 40.46 6.48 14.87
CA GLU A 676 39.99 6.43 16.26
C GLU A 676 38.46 6.42 16.36
N LYS A 677 37.76 7.27 15.60
CA LYS A 677 36.27 7.32 15.64
C LYS A 677 35.64 6.08 15.03
N LEU A 678 36.20 5.57 13.95
CA LEU A 678 35.76 4.30 13.37
C LEU A 678 36.00 3.13 14.33
N ALA A 679 37.12 3.13 15.05
CA ALA A 679 37.38 2.13 16.09
C ALA A 679 36.35 2.20 17.22
N TRP A 680 35.99 3.39 17.71
CA TRP A 680 34.92 3.55 18.69
C TRP A 680 33.57 3.01 18.18
N TYR A 681 33.23 3.28 16.91
CA TYR A 681 32.01 2.76 16.30
C TYR A 681 32.02 1.23 16.25
N MET A 682 33.12 0.64 15.76
CA MET A 682 33.28 -0.81 15.68
C MET A 682 33.30 -1.48 17.06
N HIS A 683 33.79 -0.82 18.10
CA HIS A 683 33.78 -1.37 19.46
C HIS A 683 32.51 -1.08 20.25
N GLY A 684 31.47 -0.51 19.63
CA GLY A 684 30.21 -0.21 20.32
C GLY A 684 30.32 0.94 21.34
N GLU A 685 31.34 1.78 21.24
CA GLU A 685 31.60 2.90 22.16
C GLU A 685 30.75 4.12 21.79
N GLU A 686 29.44 3.94 21.63
CA GLU A 686 28.51 4.98 21.18
C GLU A 686 28.50 6.19 22.11
N ASP A 687 28.56 5.99 23.42
CA ASP A 687 28.64 7.09 24.41
C ASP A 687 29.88 7.97 24.18
N GLN A 688 31.01 7.38 23.78
CA GLN A 688 32.22 8.15 23.47
C GLN A 688 32.04 8.97 22.20
N LEU A 689 31.45 8.38 21.15
CA LEU A 689 31.14 9.09 19.90
C LEU A 689 30.16 10.24 20.14
N GLN A 690 29.07 10.00 20.86
CA GLN A 690 28.08 11.03 21.21
C GLN A 690 28.70 12.18 22.01
N ASN A 691 29.62 11.88 22.92
CA ASN A 691 30.33 12.91 23.68
C ASN A 691 31.35 13.68 22.84
N TRP A 692 32.03 13.01 21.89
CA TRP A 692 32.91 13.67 20.93
C TRP A 692 32.13 14.60 19.98
N LEU A 693 30.99 14.16 19.45
CA LEU A 693 30.13 14.93 18.54
C LEU A 693 29.65 16.27 19.11
N LYS A 694 29.59 16.43 20.44
CA LYS A 694 29.21 17.69 21.11
C LYS A 694 30.30 18.77 21.02
N ARG A 695 31.55 18.38 20.78
CA ARG A 695 32.75 19.25 20.84
C ARG A 695 33.66 19.14 19.61
N ALA A 696 33.27 18.36 18.61
CA ALA A 696 34.06 18.13 17.41
C ALA A 696 34.16 19.41 16.56
N ASP A 697 35.37 19.65 16.04
CA ASP A 697 35.72 20.79 15.18
C ASP A 697 35.86 20.39 13.68
N GLN A 698 35.62 19.11 13.37
CA GLN A 698 35.63 18.53 12.03
C GLN A 698 34.19 18.35 11.52
N PRO A 699 33.61 19.36 10.87
CA PRO A 699 32.22 19.31 10.42
C PRO A 699 31.92 18.12 9.51
N ALA A 700 32.78 17.76 8.55
CA ALA A 700 32.50 16.68 7.61
C ALA A 700 32.56 15.30 8.30
N LEU A 701 33.61 15.04 9.09
CA LEU A 701 33.69 13.81 9.88
C LEU A 701 32.52 13.68 10.87
N SER A 702 32.12 14.79 11.49
CA SER A 702 30.99 14.80 12.43
C SER A 702 29.67 14.44 11.75
N ILE A 703 29.43 14.92 10.53
CA ILE A 703 28.24 14.57 9.75
C ILE A 703 28.24 13.08 9.41
N PHE A 704 29.37 12.57 8.93
CA PHE A 704 29.51 11.15 8.60
C PHE A 704 29.25 10.24 9.82
N ILE A 705 29.88 10.52 10.97
CA ILE A 705 29.67 9.72 12.20
C ILE A 705 28.21 9.83 12.70
N LYS A 706 27.59 11.01 12.62
CA LYS A 706 26.17 11.17 12.98
C LYS A 706 25.25 10.34 12.09
N ALA A 707 25.53 10.24 10.79
CA ALA A 707 24.79 9.39 9.87
C ALA A 707 25.02 7.90 10.20
N LEU A 708 26.27 7.52 10.45
CA LEU A 708 26.67 6.15 10.76
C LEU A 708 26.00 5.59 12.02
N LEU A 709 25.81 6.42 13.06
CA LEU A 709 25.10 6.03 14.29
C LEU A 709 23.60 5.78 14.09
N LYS A 710 23.04 6.16 12.94
CA LYS A 710 21.64 5.91 12.59
C LYS A 710 21.44 4.65 11.75
N VAL A 711 22.50 4.06 11.21
CA VAL A 711 22.45 2.78 10.48
C VAL A 711 22.07 1.68 11.47
N ARG A 712 20.95 1.00 11.25
CA ARG A 712 20.40 0.00 12.17
C ARG A 712 19.84 -1.23 11.46
#